data_AF-A0A8S9IWW8-F1
#
_entry.id   AF-A0A8S9IWW8-F1
#
_cell.length_a   1.000
_cell.length_b   1.000
_cell.length_c   1.000
_cell.angle_alpha   90.00
_cell.angle_beta   90.00
_cell.angle_gamma   90.00
#
_symmetry.space_group_name_H-M   'P 1'
#
loop_
_entity.id
_entity.type
_entity.pdbx_description
1 polymer ?
#
loop_
_entity_poly.entity_id
_entity_poly.type
_entity_poly.pdbx_seq_one_letter_code
_entity_poly.pdbx_strand_id
1 'polypeptide(L)'
;MEQFRQIGEVLGSLNALMVLQDDILINQRQCCLLLDIFSLAFNTVAEDIRQNLKLEEKHTKWRALEQPLKELYRVFKEGETYVRSCMSNKDWWGKVINFHQNKDCVEFHIHNLFCYFPAVIEAIETAGEISGLDPSEMDRRRVVFSRKYDREWNDPKLFQWRFGKQYLVPKDICSRFEHSWREDRWNLVETLQEKRKSKSDEIGKTEKRLADFLLKKLTGLEQFNGKLFPSSILVGSKDYQVRRRLGGGGQYKEIQWLGDSFVLRHFFGDLEPLDAEISSLLSLCHSNILQYLCGFYDEEKKECSLVMELMHKDLKSYMKENCGPRRRYLFSVPVVIDIMLQIARGMEYLHSNEIFHGDLNPMNILLKERSHTEDTFLASAMSSQSQLRLIINEFSRKIQTKLNTQKLHSFVTKSQLARDPYFATQLVRYYSLNDDLISARKLFDVFPERSVFLWNSVIRAYAKSHHLGPASSLFSQMLSSDTKPDSFTYACLARGFSESSDTEGLRCIHGNAIVSGLGFDQVCGSTLVKAYSKAGLTFKASKLFYSVAEPDVPLWNAMLSGYGSCGYWDEGISMFNLMLRQGNRPDCYTMVALMTGVIDPGLTLVARSVHGFCLKVNLDSHSYVGCALVSMYSRCKCIASACGVFSGISEPTDLVACSSLINGYSKCGHHKEALCLFNELRMSGKKPDSVLVAIVLGSCAELSDSLYGQEVHSYVIRQGLELDIKVSSALIDMYSKCGVLDSAMTLFAKVPEKSVVSFNSVILGLGLNGFASSAFEKFDEMLEMGLQPDEVTFSALLCTCCHSGLLHEGQEMFMRMKREFGVEPRTEHHVYIVKLMGMAGKVEEAFEFVMSLPRPVDTGIWGALLSCCEVHEDAQLAEVVAEKIRENEEEERRSVYNVMLSNVYARYGKWDEVEMLRDGVSESFGGKLPGISWV
;
A
#
# COMPACT_ATOMS: atom_id res chain seq x y z
N MET A 1 10.99 -13.63 36.35
CA MET A 1 12.02 -12.95 37.17
C MET A 1 13.22 -13.81 37.51
N GLU A 2 13.06 -15.07 37.90
CA GLU A 2 14.22 -15.94 38.19
C GLU A 2 15.19 -16.07 37.00
N GLN A 3 14.67 -16.26 35.79
CA GLN A 3 15.50 -16.27 34.57
C GLN A 3 16.27 -14.96 34.37
N PHE A 4 15.63 -13.81 34.65
CA PHE A 4 16.28 -12.50 34.55
C PHE A 4 17.37 -12.30 35.61
N ARG A 5 17.15 -12.81 36.83
CA ARG A 5 18.15 -12.84 37.90
C ARG A 5 19.38 -13.66 37.46
N GLN A 6 19.15 -14.83 36.87
CA GLN A 6 20.22 -15.69 36.34
C GLN A 6 21.02 -15.04 35.21
N ILE A 7 20.37 -14.28 34.31
CA ILE A 7 21.06 -13.45 33.31
C ILE A 7 21.98 -12.45 34.01
N GLY A 8 21.49 -11.78 35.06
CA GLY A 8 22.28 -10.85 35.87
C GLY A 8 23.48 -11.50 36.56
N GLU A 9 23.35 -12.74 37.05
CA GLU A 9 24.46 -13.50 37.62
C GLU A 9 25.55 -13.78 36.59
N VAL A 10 25.17 -14.17 35.38
CA VAL A 10 26.12 -14.39 34.27
C VAL A 10 26.83 -13.11 33.90
N LEU A 11 26.09 -11.99 33.79
CA LEU A 11 26.69 -10.69 33.52
C LEU A 11 27.65 -10.24 34.64
N GLY A 12 27.29 -10.51 35.91
CA GLY A 12 28.17 -10.30 37.05
C GLY A 12 29.45 -11.13 36.97
N SER A 13 29.34 -12.40 36.56
CA SER A 13 30.50 -13.26 36.33
C SER A 13 31.39 -12.76 35.20
N LEU A 14 30.80 -12.33 34.08
CA LEU A 14 31.53 -11.71 32.97
C LEU A 14 32.29 -10.44 33.40
N ASN A 15 31.64 -9.56 34.15
CA ASN A 15 32.30 -8.37 34.71
C ASN A 15 33.49 -8.74 35.59
N ALA A 16 33.38 -9.78 36.42
CA ALA A 16 34.48 -10.26 37.24
C ALA A 16 35.64 -10.83 36.40
N LEU A 17 35.34 -11.55 35.31
CA LEU A 17 36.35 -12.05 34.37
C LEU A 17 37.08 -10.90 33.65
N MET A 18 36.35 -9.85 33.25
CA MET A 18 36.91 -8.70 32.53
C MET A 18 37.75 -7.75 33.40
N VAL A 19 37.83 -7.97 34.72
CA VAL A 19 38.86 -7.31 35.55
C VAL A 19 40.27 -7.67 35.07
N LEU A 20 40.45 -8.90 34.57
CA LEU A 20 41.70 -9.40 34.01
C LEU A 20 41.70 -9.33 32.46
N GLN A 21 41.00 -8.35 31.88
CA GLN A 21 40.89 -8.22 30.43
C GLN A 21 42.25 -8.06 29.73
N ASP A 22 43.25 -7.52 30.41
CA ASP A 22 44.61 -7.35 29.89
C ASP A 22 45.36 -8.68 29.77
N ASP A 23 44.92 -9.73 30.48
CA ASP A 23 45.47 -11.09 30.40
C ASP A 23 44.82 -11.93 29.28
N ILE A 24 43.83 -11.40 28.56
CA ILE A 24 43.19 -12.10 27.44
C ILE A 24 44.15 -12.16 26.26
N LEU A 25 44.70 -13.35 25.99
CA LEU A 25 45.70 -13.55 24.94
C LEU A 25 45.12 -13.59 23.52
N ILE A 26 43.82 -13.84 23.35
CA ILE A 26 43.17 -14.00 22.04
C ILE A 26 41.80 -13.31 22.06
N ASN A 27 41.49 -12.54 21.01
CA ASN A 27 40.20 -11.86 20.81
C ASN A 27 39.78 -10.91 21.94
N GLN A 28 40.74 -10.17 22.53
CA GLN A 28 40.52 -9.25 23.64
C GLN A 28 39.45 -8.20 23.31
N ARG A 29 39.56 -7.49 22.18
CA ARG A 29 38.62 -6.42 21.79
C ARG A 29 37.21 -6.95 21.55
N GLN A 30 37.12 -8.12 20.93
CA GLN A 30 35.88 -8.85 20.71
C GLN A 30 35.21 -9.29 22.03
N CYS A 31 35.98 -9.75 23.02
CA CYS A 31 35.45 -10.06 24.35
C CYS A 31 34.90 -8.81 25.07
N CYS A 32 35.60 -7.68 24.98
CA CYS A 32 35.11 -6.40 25.52
C CYS A 32 33.81 -5.96 24.82
N LEU A 33 33.73 -6.07 23.49
CA LEU A 33 32.51 -5.77 22.74
C LEU A 33 31.33 -6.65 23.17
N LEU A 34 31.58 -7.94 23.39
CA LEU A 34 30.55 -8.88 23.83
C LEU A 34 30.00 -8.51 25.21
N LEU A 35 30.88 -8.14 26.16
CA LEU A 35 30.46 -7.65 27.48
C LEU A 35 29.59 -6.39 27.36
N ASP A 36 29.99 -5.42 26.53
CA ASP A 36 29.26 -4.16 26.37
C ASP A 36 27.86 -4.38 25.79
N ILE A 37 27.74 -5.25 24.78
CA ILE A 37 26.46 -5.59 24.17
C ILE A 37 25.57 -6.35 25.16
N PHE A 38 26.12 -7.30 25.92
CA PHE A 38 25.38 -8.04 26.94
C PHE A 38 24.91 -7.11 28.07
N SER A 39 25.75 -6.16 28.46
CA SER A 39 25.41 -5.13 29.44
C SER A 39 24.27 -4.23 28.92
N LEU A 40 24.33 -3.79 27.66
CA LEU A 40 23.27 -3.02 27.04
C LEU A 40 21.97 -3.82 26.95
N ALA A 41 22.04 -5.09 26.58
CA ALA A 41 20.89 -6.00 26.50
C ALA A 41 20.20 -6.15 27.86
N PHE A 42 20.97 -6.44 28.92
CA PHE A 42 20.43 -6.57 30.26
C PHE A 42 19.77 -5.26 30.75
N ASN A 43 20.44 -4.12 30.55
CA ASN A 43 19.92 -2.82 30.96
C ASN A 43 18.65 -2.44 30.19
N THR A 44 18.58 -2.74 28.90
CA THR A 44 17.41 -2.47 28.06
C THR A 44 16.21 -3.32 28.47
N VAL A 45 16.42 -4.62 28.72
CA VAL A 45 15.36 -5.50 29.26
C VAL A 45 14.91 -5.03 30.64
N ALA A 46 15.84 -4.61 31.51
CA ALA A 46 15.49 -4.08 32.83
C ALA A 46 14.63 -2.81 32.73
N GLU A 47 14.95 -1.92 31.79
CA GLU A 47 14.21 -0.69 31.53
C GLU A 47 12.82 -0.98 30.98
N ASP A 48 12.71 -1.84 29.96
CA ASP A 48 11.43 -2.18 29.35
C ASP A 48 10.51 -2.91 30.33
N ILE A 49 11.05 -3.78 31.20
CA ILE A 49 10.27 -4.40 32.30
C ILE A 49 9.75 -3.32 33.25
N ARG A 50 10.58 -2.34 33.64
CA ARG A 50 10.19 -1.26 34.56
C ARG A 50 9.13 -0.33 33.97
N GLN A 51 9.20 -0.05 32.67
CA GLN A 51 8.26 0.86 32.00
C GLN A 51 6.91 0.17 31.71
N ASN A 52 6.93 -1.10 31.34
CA ASN A 52 5.74 -1.77 30.80
C ASN A 52 5.01 -2.65 31.80
N LEU A 53 5.69 -3.19 32.83
CA LEU A 53 5.14 -4.23 33.70
C LEU A 53 4.99 -3.77 35.15
N LYS A 54 3.94 -4.25 35.83
CA LYS A 54 3.73 -4.06 37.27
C LYS A 54 4.02 -5.34 38.05
N LEU A 55 4.65 -5.19 39.22
CA LEU A 55 5.05 -6.30 40.09
C LEU A 55 3.85 -7.06 40.67
N GLU A 56 2.74 -6.37 40.91
CA GLU A 56 1.49 -6.91 41.48
C GLU A 56 0.82 -7.93 40.54
N GLU A 57 1.11 -7.89 39.23
CA GLU A 57 0.45 -8.70 38.19
C GLU A 57 1.31 -9.91 37.76
N LYS A 58 2.29 -10.30 38.59
CA LYS A 58 3.35 -11.29 38.28
C LYS A 58 2.86 -12.70 37.94
N HIS A 59 1.64 -13.09 38.33
CA HIS A 59 1.18 -14.48 38.20
C HIS A 59 0.39 -14.78 36.92
N THR A 60 -0.16 -13.76 36.25
CA THR A 60 -1.00 -13.96 35.05
C THR A 60 -0.34 -13.41 33.78
N LYS A 61 0.25 -12.20 33.85
CA LYS A 61 0.75 -11.48 32.66
C LYS A 61 2.22 -11.73 32.36
N TRP A 62 3.01 -12.14 33.36
CA TRP A 62 4.45 -12.39 33.19
C TRP A 62 4.78 -13.78 32.62
N ARG A 63 3.79 -14.67 32.49
CA ARG A 63 4.00 -16.04 32.01
C ARG A 63 4.57 -16.08 30.58
N ALA A 64 4.22 -15.11 29.74
CA ALA A 64 4.72 -15.00 28.38
C ALA A 64 6.25 -14.73 28.31
N LEU A 65 6.84 -14.19 29.39
CA LEU A 65 8.26 -13.82 29.46
C LEU A 65 9.18 -14.97 29.86
N GLU A 66 8.63 -16.03 30.45
CA GLU A 66 9.41 -17.10 31.05
C GLU A 66 10.33 -17.79 30.04
N GLN A 67 9.77 -18.17 28.90
CA GLN A 67 10.50 -18.90 27.88
C GLN A 67 11.46 -18.01 27.07
N PRO A 68 11.09 -16.80 26.61
CA PRO A 68 12.05 -15.87 26.00
C PRO A 68 13.25 -15.54 26.89
N LEU A 69 13.03 -15.29 28.18
CA LEU A 69 14.12 -15.00 29.12
C LEU A 69 15.02 -16.21 29.38
N LYS A 70 14.47 -17.43 29.35
CA LYS A 70 15.26 -18.66 29.50
C LYS A 70 16.23 -18.86 28.33
N GLU A 71 15.81 -18.57 27.10
CA GLU A 71 16.70 -18.63 25.94
C GLU A 71 17.74 -17.51 25.98
N LEU A 72 17.35 -16.29 26.38
CA LEU A 72 18.30 -15.19 26.57
C LEU A 72 19.36 -15.54 27.63
N TYR A 73 18.98 -16.20 28.73
CA TYR A 73 19.93 -16.73 29.72
C TYR A 73 20.95 -17.70 29.13
N ARG A 74 20.50 -18.60 28.26
CA ARG A 74 21.39 -19.55 27.59
C ARG A 74 22.43 -18.84 26.72
N VAL A 75 22.01 -17.84 25.93
CA VAL A 75 22.94 -17.03 25.11
C VAL A 75 23.99 -16.35 25.98
N PHE A 76 23.58 -15.75 27.10
CA PHE A 76 24.50 -15.12 28.04
C PHE A 76 25.52 -16.11 28.57
N LYS A 77 25.07 -17.31 28.95
CA LYS A 77 25.93 -18.38 29.48
C LYS A 77 26.93 -18.89 28.43
N GLU A 78 26.50 -19.01 27.17
CA GLU A 78 27.38 -19.37 26.06
C GLU A 78 28.47 -18.31 25.85
N GLY A 79 28.11 -17.02 25.86
CA GLY A 79 29.08 -15.93 25.79
C GLY A 79 30.06 -15.91 26.98
N GLU A 80 29.60 -16.21 28.19
CA GLU A 80 30.45 -16.38 29.37
C GLU A 80 31.46 -17.52 29.22
N THR A 81 31.02 -18.67 28.69
CA THR A 81 31.92 -19.80 28.42
C THR A 81 32.96 -19.47 27.34
N TYR A 82 32.58 -18.69 26.32
CA TYR A 82 33.50 -18.22 25.29
C TYR A 82 34.58 -17.31 25.88
N VAL A 83 34.19 -16.29 26.64
CA VAL A 83 35.13 -15.36 27.29
C VAL A 83 36.11 -16.10 28.20
N ARG A 84 35.62 -17.06 28.98
CA ARG A 84 36.46 -17.93 29.82
C ARG A 84 37.45 -18.78 29.00
N SER A 85 37.05 -19.25 27.82
CA SER A 85 37.92 -19.99 26.91
C SER A 85 39.06 -19.12 26.37
N CYS A 86 38.78 -17.86 26.02
CA CYS A 86 39.77 -16.88 25.55
C CYS A 86 40.83 -16.53 26.61
N MET A 87 40.47 -16.56 27.89
CA MET A 87 41.39 -16.32 29.01
C MET A 87 42.32 -17.50 29.33
N SER A 88 42.03 -18.71 28.82
CA SER A 88 42.80 -19.90 29.20
C SER A 88 44.06 -20.07 28.33
N ASN A 89 45.22 -20.15 28.98
CA ASN A 89 46.52 -20.40 28.30
C ASN A 89 46.70 -21.83 27.77
N LYS A 90 45.79 -22.75 28.08
CA LYS A 90 45.84 -24.12 27.55
C LYS A 90 45.53 -24.11 26.06
N ASP A 91 46.28 -24.91 25.31
CA ASP A 91 46.04 -25.19 23.89
C ASP A 91 46.09 -23.94 23.01
N TRP A 92 46.94 -22.97 23.39
CA TRP A 92 47.05 -21.66 22.72
C TRP A 92 47.27 -21.78 21.21
N TRP A 93 48.11 -22.71 20.75
CA TRP A 93 48.33 -22.93 19.31
C TRP A 93 47.08 -23.46 18.59
N GLY A 94 46.35 -24.42 19.17
CA GLY A 94 45.07 -24.90 18.63
C GLY A 94 44.02 -23.78 18.58
N LYS A 95 43.95 -22.97 19.64
CA LYS A 95 43.09 -21.78 19.68
C LYS A 95 43.46 -20.75 18.63
N VAL A 96 44.74 -20.44 18.45
CA VAL A 96 45.19 -19.52 17.39
C VAL A 96 44.79 -20.06 16.02
N ILE A 97 45.03 -21.35 15.74
CA ILE A 97 44.64 -22.02 14.48
C ILE A 97 43.13 -21.89 14.21
N ASN A 98 42.29 -22.13 15.22
CA ASN A 98 40.84 -22.02 15.07
C ASN A 98 40.34 -20.57 15.01
N PHE A 99 40.89 -19.65 15.81
CA PHE A 99 40.38 -18.29 15.95
C PHE A 99 40.87 -17.34 14.85
N HIS A 100 42.04 -17.59 14.25
CA HIS A 100 42.61 -16.66 13.25
C HIS A 100 41.81 -16.59 11.93
N GLN A 101 40.86 -17.52 11.71
CA GLN A 101 40.00 -17.58 10.52
C GLN A 101 38.54 -17.26 10.83
N ASN A 102 38.20 -17.19 12.11
CA ASN A 102 36.82 -17.14 12.57
C ASN A 102 36.40 -15.69 12.80
N LYS A 103 36.05 -15.01 11.70
CA LYS A 103 35.33 -13.73 11.74
C LYS A 103 34.02 -13.87 12.54
N ASP A 104 33.51 -15.11 12.63
CA ASP A 104 32.15 -15.42 13.04
C ASP A 104 31.99 -15.76 14.54
N CYS A 105 33.05 -15.85 15.36
CA CYS A 105 32.89 -16.27 16.77
C CYS A 105 32.06 -15.28 17.60
N VAL A 106 32.42 -13.99 17.55
CA VAL A 106 31.65 -12.93 18.23
C VAL A 106 30.43 -12.52 17.44
N GLU A 107 30.48 -12.60 16.11
CA GLU A 107 29.27 -12.52 15.27
C GLU A 107 28.23 -13.56 15.69
N PHE A 108 28.62 -14.79 15.99
CA PHE A 108 27.72 -15.87 16.42
C PHE A 108 27.05 -15.55 17.76
N HIS A 109 27.80 -15.15 18.77
CA HIS A 109 27.21 -14.81 20.07
C HIS A 109 26.33 -13.55 20.01
N ILE A 110 26.72 -12.55 19.22
CA ILE A 110 25.92 -11.34 18.97
C ILE A 110 24.70 -11.66 18.11
N HIS A 111 24.82 -12.55 17.13
CA HIS A 111 23.73 -13.00 16.27
C HIS A 111 22.69 -13.78 17.08
N ASN A 112 23.12 -14.71 17.93
CA ASN A 112 22.23 -15.43 18.84
C ASN A 112 21.50 -14.43 19.74
N LEU A 113 22.22 -13.46 20.30
CA LEU A 113 21.59 -12.40 21.07
C LEU A 113 20.54 -11.65 20.23
N PHE A 114 20.86 -11.18 19.03
CA PHE A 114 19.93 -10.47 18.15
C PHE A 114 18.76 -11.34 17.65
N CYS A 115 18.87 -12.66 17.66
CA CYS A 115 17.77 -13.57 17.33
C CYS A 115 16.75 -13.67 18.47
N TYR A 116 17.21 -13.79 19.71
CA TYR A 116 16.33 -14.00 20.87
C TYR A 116 15.90 -12.71 21.55
N PHE A 117 16.69 -11.65 21.43
CA PHE A 117 16.45 -10.38 22.11
C PHE A 117 15.16 -9.68 21.65
N PRO A 118 14.85 -9.55 20.34
CA PRO A 118 13.57 -9.00 19.88
C PRO A 118 12.36 -9.74 20.46
N ALA A 119 12.42 -11.07 20.57
CA ALA A 119 11.35 -11.87 21.13
C ALA A 119 11.11 -11.59 22.63
N VAL A 120 12.17 -11.25 23.38
CA VAL A 120 12.04 -10.81 24.77
C VAL A 120 11.35 -9.44 24.83
N ILE A 121 11.77 -8.49 23.99
CA ILE A 121 11.17 -7.14 23.92
C ILE A 121 9.69 -7.23 23.54
N GLU A 122 9.34 -7.99 22.50
CA GLU A 122 7.95 -8.18 22.06
C GLU A 122 7.10 -8.89 23.12
N ALA A 123 7.67 -9.84 23.86
CA ALA A 123 6.97 -10.48 24.98
C ALA A 123 6.70 -9.50 26.13
N ILE A 124 7.61 -8.56 26.40
CA ILE A 124 7.42 -7.48 27.38
C ILE A 124 6.33 -6.51 26.91
N GLU A 125 6.37 -6.10 25.65
CA GLU A 125 5.38 -5.21 25.05
C GLU A 125 3.98 -5.84 25.05
N THR A 126 3.86 -7.10 24.63
CA THR A 126 2.60 -7.85 24.64
C THR A 126 2.03 -8.01 26.05
N ALA A 127 2.89 -8.32 27.03
CA ALA A 127 2.48 -8.34 28.43
C ALA A 127 2.11 -6.93 28.94
N GLY A 128 2.75 -5.89 28.42
CA GLY A 128 2.48 -4.48 28.67
C GLY A 128 1.14 -3.97 28.14
N GLU A 129 0.67 -4.48 26.99
CA GLU A 129 -0.65 -4.13 26.42
C GLU A 129 -1.81 -4.52 27.33
N ILE A 130 -1.63 -5.60 28.07
CA ILE A 130 -2.63 -6.14 28.98
C ILE A 130 -2.36 -5.76 30.44
N SER A 131 -1.25 -5.08 30.75
CA SER A 131 -0.77 -4.71 32.09
C SER A 131 -1.09 -3.23 32.40
N GLY A 132 -1.90 -2.97 33.43
CA GLY A 132 -2.39 -1.62 33.74
C GLY A 132 -3.76 -1.61 34.43
N LEU A 133 -4.05 -0.55 35.19
CA LEU A 133 -5.36 -0.32 35.85
C LEU A 133 -6.22 0.68 35.06
N ASP A 134 -5.60 1.52 34.23
CA ASP A 134 -6.27 2.52 33.40
C ASP A 134 -6.44 1.99 31.97
N PRO A 135 -7.68 1.73 31.52
CA PRO A 135 -7.97 1.31 30.15
C PRO A 135 -7.44 2.29 29.10
N SER A 136 -7.39 3.60 29.41
CA SER A 136 -6.89 4.63 28.51
C SER A 136 -5.38 4.49 28.25
N GLU A 137 -4.60 4.19 29.29
CA GLU A 137 -3.17 3.95 29.17
C GLU A 137 -2.89 2.65 28.38
N MET A 138 -3.69 1.60 28.62
CA MET A 138 -3.60 0.34 27.89
C MET A 138 -3.93 0.51 26.40
N ASP A 139 -4.97 1.26 26.07
CA ASP A 139 -5.34 1.54 24.68
C ASP A 139 -4.31 2.44 23.99
N ARG A 140 -3.73 3.44 24.69
CA ARG A 140 -2.61 4.23 24.17
C ARG A 140 -1.40 3.36 23.84
N ARG A 141 -1.02 2.45 24.73
CA ARG A 141 0.10 1.50 24.51
C ARG A 141 -0.18 0.58 23.32
N ARG A 142 -1.40 0.03 23.22
CA ARG A 142 -1.83 -0.80 22.09
C ARG A 142 -1.73 -0.04 20.76
N VAL A 143 -2.13 1.23 20.74
CA VAL A 143 -1.99 2.08 19.54
C VAL A 143 -0.52 2.32 19.20
N VAL A 144 0.32 2.65 20.19
CA VAL A 144 1.76 2.89 19.96
C VAL A 144 2.46 1.63 19.42
N PHE A 145 2.22 0.46 20.02
CA PHE A 145 2.81 -0.79 19.54
C PHE A 145 2.28 -1.20 18.17
N SER A 146 0.98 -0.96 17.87
CA SER A 146 0.41 -1.24 16.56
C SER A 146 1.04 -0.42 15.43
N ARG A 147 1.50 0.81 15.72
CA ARG A 147 2.13 1.73 14.75
C ARG A 147 3.64 1.54 14.61
N LYS A 148 4.26 0.70 15.45
CA LYS A 148 5.72 0.47 15.48
C LYS A 148 6.28 -0.04 14.14
N TYR A 149 5.46 -0.76 13.37
CA TYR A 149 5.82 -1.33 12.07
C TYR A 149 5.19 -0.60 10.89
N ASP A 150 4.68 0.62 11.10
CA ASP A 150 4.18 1.45 10.01
C ASP A 150 5.30 1.75 9.00
N ARG A 151 4.91 1.89 7.73
CA ARG A 151 5.87 2.11 6.62
C ARG A 151 6.78 3.31 6.81
N GLU A 152 6.33 4.31 7.57
CA GLU A 152 7.10 5.52 7.91
C GLU A 152 8.36 5.21 8.74
N TRP A 153 8.37 4.08 9.47
CA TRP A 153 9.50 3.63 10.30
C TRP A 153 10.40 2.60 9.60
N ASN A 154 10.11 2.22 8.36
CA ASN A 154 10.92 1.26 7.59
C ASN A 154 12.20 1.86 6.99
N ASP A 155 12.48 3.16 7.20
CA ASP A 155 13.79 3.73 6.90
C ASP A 155 14.81 3.23 7.95
N PRO A 156 15.89 2.53 7.56
CA PRO A 156 16.85 1.96 8.51
C PRO A 156 17.52 3.00 9.42
N LYS A 157 17.73 4.23 8.94
CA LYS A 157 18.34 5.31 9.73
C LYS A 157 17.33 5.86 10.74
N LEU A 158 16.07 5.98 10.36
CA LEU A 158 14.99 6.44 11.24
C LEU A 158 14.69 5.39 12.32
N PHE A 159 14.65 4.11 11.94
CA PHE A 159 14.53 2.99 12.87
C PHE A 159 15.71 2.96 13.84
N GLN A 160 16.94 3.09 13.35
CA GLN A 160 18.12 3.15 14.21
C GLN A 160 18.10 4.35 15.16
N TRP A 161 17.64 5.52 14.69
CA TRP A 161 17.55 6.72 15.53
C TRP A 161 16.51 6.56 16.66
N ARG A 162 15.34 6.00 16.35
CA ARG A 162 14.22 5.88 17.30
C ARG A 162 14.32 4.63 18.19
N PHE A 163 14.62 3.49 17.60
CA PHE A 163 14.57 2.17 18.24
C PHE A 163 15.95 1.51 18.38
N GLY A 164 17.03 2.15 17.92
CA GLY A 164 18.35 1.51 17.91
C GLY A 164 18.88 1.15 19.30
N LYS A 165 18.58 1.94 20.33
CA LYS A 165 18.88 1.56 21.73
C LYS A 165 18.03 0.37 22.17
N GLN A 166 16.73 0.39 21.84
CA GLN A 166 15.78 -0.66 22.22
C GLN A 166 16.12 -2.01 21.56
N TYR A 167 16.73 -2.02 20.37
CA TYR A 167 17.08 -3.24 19.62
C TYR A 167 18.58 -3.48 19.48
N LEU A 168 19.41 -2.90 20.36
CA LEU A 168 20.85 -3.16 20.42
C LEU A 168 21.64 -2.84 19.13
N VAL A 169 21.14 -1.91 18.32
CA VAL A 169 21.81 -1.40 17.11
C VAL A 169 22.21 0.08 17.21
N PRO A 170 22.74 0.59 18.34
CA PRO A 170 23.25 1.96 18.38
C PRO A 170 24.47 2.10 17.48
N LYS A 171 24.65 3.30 16.90
CA LYS A 171 25.73 3.59 15.94
C LYS A 171 27.13 3.20 16.47
N ASP A 172 27.37 3.41 17.76
CA ASP A 172 28.64 3.07 18.43
C ASP A 172 28.95 1.57 18.33
N ILE A 173 28.02 0.70 18.75
CA ILE A 173 28.18 -0.77 18.72
C ILE A 173 28.39 -1.27 17.29
N CYS A 174 27.61 -0.75 16.33
CA CYS A 174 27.76 -1.12 14.92
C CYS A 174 29.14 -0.75 14.37
N SER A 175 29.69 0.40 14.76
CA SER A 175 31.04 0.80 14.33
C SER A 175 32.13 -0.08 14.95
N ARG A 176 32.01 -0.39 16.24
CA ARG A 176 33.00 -1.21 16.98
C ARG A 176 33.03 -2.66 16.53
N PHE A 177 31.90 -3.20 16.05
CA PHE A 177 31.81 -4.54 15.49
C PHE A 177 32.82 -4.78 14.36
N GLU A 178 32.92 -3.85 13.41
CA GLU A 178 33.85 -3.95 12.27
C GLU A 178 35.32 -3.69 12.61
N HIS A 179 35.59 -2.90 13.66
CA HIS A 179 36.95 -2.53 14.07
C HIS A 179 37.58 -3.55 15.03
N SER A 180 36.79 -4.10 15.96
CA SER A 180 37.27 -5.04 16.99
C SER A 180 37.97 -6.28 16.41
N TRP A 181 37.40 -6.91 15.39
CA TRP A 181 38.03 -8.03 14.68
C TRP A 181 39.37 -7.65 14.04
N ARG A 182 39.45 -6.47 13.42
CA ARG A 182 40.68 -6.01 12.75
C ARG A 182 41.79 -5.76 13.76
N GLU A 183 41.47 -5.15 14.89
CA GLU A 183 42.41 -4.93 15.99
C GLU A 183 42.89 -6.24 16.61
N ASP A 184 41.99 -7.18 16.90
CA ASP A 184 42.38 -8.48 17.46
C ASP A 184 43.25 -9.29 16.50
N ARG A 185 42.95 -9.25 15.19
CA ARG A 185 43.80 -9.86 14.16
C ARG A 185 45.19 -9.23 14.13
N TRP A 186 45.28 -7.91 14.26
CA TRP A 186 46.56 -7.20 14.32
C TRP A 186 47.36 -7.62 15.56
N ASN A 187 46.74 -7.61 16.74
CA ASN A 187 47.36 -8.02 18.01
C ASN A 187 47.86 -9.48 17.96
N LEU A 188 47.09 -10.37 17.32
CA LEU A 188 47.47 -11.76 17.12
C LEU A 188 48.73 -11.88 16.24
N VAL A 189 48.81 -11.09 15.16
CA VAL A 189 49.99 -11.05 14.28
C VAL A 189 51.22 -10.56 15.06
N GLU A 190 51.10 -9.50 15.84
CA GLU A 190 52.20 -9.01 16.69
C GLU A 190 52.67 -10.07 17.70
N THR A 191 51.73 -10.70 18.40
CA THR A 191 52.01 -11.77 19.38
C THR A 191 52.76 -12.94 18.73
N LEU A 192 52.37 -13.33 17.50
CA LEU A 192 53.07 -14.36 16.74
C LEU A 192 54.48 -13.91 16.33
N GLN A 193 54.68 -12.65 15.94
CA GLN A 193 56.01 -12.10 15.61
C GLN A 193 56.95 -12.06 16.82
N GLU A 194 56.42 -11.76 18.01
CA GLU A 194 57.18 -11.79 19.25
C GLU A 194 57.60 -13.20 19.64
N LYS A 195 56.67 -14.17 19.58
CA LYS A 195 56.98 -15.59 19.83
C LYS A 195 57.99 -16.16 18.82
N ARG A 196 57.99 -15.68 17.57
CA ARG A 196 59.01 -15.98 16.57
C ARG A 196 60.40 -15.47 16.97
N LYS A 197 60.48 -14.23 17.47
CA LYS A 197 61.74 -13.55 17.85
C LYS A 197 62.30 -14.02 19.20
N SER A 198 61.48 -14.63 20.05
CA SER A 198 61.90 -15.18 21.35
C SER A 198 63.07 -16.17 21.20
N LYS A 199 64.17 -15.89 21.90
CA LYS A 199 65.38 -16.74 21.96
C LYS A 199 65.35 -17.77 23.09
N SER A 200 64.26 -17.88 23.86
CA SER A 200 64.21 -18.84 24.98
C SER A 200 64.22 -20.28 24.48
N ASP A 201 64.98 -21.15 25.16
CA ASP A 201 65.09 -22.59 24.92
C ASP A 201 63.77 -23.36 25.21
N GLU A 202 62.73 -22.67 25.70
CA GLU A 202 61.42 -23.26 26.02
C GLU A 202 60.51 -23.44 24.79
N ILE A 203 60.68 -22.63 23.75
CA ILE A 203 59.86 -22.74 22.52
C ILE A 203 60.60 -23.63 21.53
N GLY A 204 60.11 -24.85 21.34
CA GLY A 204 60.74 -25.86 20.49
C GLY A 204 60.93 -25.37 19.05
N LYS A 205 61.96 -25.87 18.33
CA LYS A 205 62.20 -25.58 16.90
C LYS A 205 60.94 -25.80 16.03
N THR A 206 60.05 -26.67 16.46
CA THR A 206 58.74 -26.99 15.85
C THR A 206 57.73 -25.84 15.98
N GLU A 207 57.63 -25.21 17.14
CA GLU A 207 56.69 -24.10 17.40
C GLU A 207 57.10 -22.83 16.64
N LYS A 208 58.40 -22.56 16.47
CA LYS A 208 58.89 -21.45 15.62
C LYS A 208 58.51 -21.62 14.15
N ARG A 209 58.54 -22.85 13.62
CA ARG A 209 58.12 -23.15 12.25
C ARG A 209 56.60 -23.01 12.07
N LEU A 210 55.83 -23.39 13.10
CA LEU A 210 54.37 -23.20 13.13
C LEU A 210 53.99 -21.71 13.21
N ALA A 211 54.72 -20.92 14.01
CA ALA A 211 54.56 -19.47 14.09
C ALA A 211 54.78 -18.79 12.74
N ASP A 212 55.88 -19.14 12.06
CA ASP A 212 56.21 -18.64 10.72
C ASP A 212 55.10 -18.96 9.70
N PHE A 213 54.55 -20.17 9.77
CA PHE A 213 53.45 -20.60 8.92
C PHE A 213 52.19 -19.74 9.13
N LEU A 214 51.75 -19.60 10.38
CA LEU A 214 50.55 -18.83 10.73
C LEU A 214 50.72 -17.35 10.38
N LEU A 215 51.92 -16.78 10.58
CA LEU A 215 52.26 -15.42 10.16
C LEU A 215 52.13 -15.21 8.66
N LYS A 216 52.63 -16.16 7.85
CA LYS A 216 52.51 -16.11 6.38
C LYS A 216 51.05 -16.19 5.94
N LYS A 217 50.26 -17.07 6.55
CA LYS A 217 48.81 -17.21 6.27
C LYS A 217 48.01 -15.98 6.70
N LEU A 218 48.35 -15.36 7.84
CA LEU A 218 47.63 -14.22 8.41
C LEU A 218 47.94 -12.88 7.74
N THR A 219 49.15 -12.70 7.20
CA THR A 219 49.57 -11.44 6.56
C THR A 219 49.31 -11.41 5.05
N GLY A 220 49.01 -12.56 4.43
CA GLY A 220 48.71 -12.65 3.00
C GLY A 220 49.89 -12.28 2.07
N LEU A 221 51.11 -12.23 2.62
CA LEU A 221 52.28 -11.64 1.97
C LEU A 221 53.05 -12.58 1.01
N GLU A 222 52.62 -13.83 0.79
CA GLU A 222 53.20 -14.70 -0.24
C GLU A 222 52.15 -15.65 -0.85
N GLN A 223 52.20 -15.85 -2.18
CA GLN A 223 51.63 -17.04 -2.82
C GLN A 223 52.23 -18.28 -2.16
N PHE A 224 51.37 -19.20 -1.70
CA PHE A 224 51.79 -20.41 -1.03
C PHE A 224 52.66 -21.24 -1.99
N ASN A 225 53.98 -21.30 -1.76
CA ASN A 225 54.96 -21.99 -2.63
C ASN A 225 54.90 -23.54 -2.56
N GLY A 226 53.73 -24.15 -2.28
CA GLY A 226 53.55 -25.61 -2.27
C GLY A 226 54.39 -26.43 -1.29
N LYS A 227 55.28 -25.82 -0.48
CA LYS A 227 56.23 -26.56 0.37
C LYS A 227 55.54 -27.28 1.53
N LEU A 228 55.41 -28.59 1.40
CA LEU A 228 54.94 -29.50 2.45
C LEU A 228 55.98 -29.67 3.56
N PHE A 229 55.50 -29.83 4.79
CA PHE A 229 56.35 -30.01 5.97
C PHE A 229 56.79 -31.47 6.13
N PRO A 230 57.96 -31.76 6.73
CA PRO A 230 58.29 -33.14 7.10
C PRO A 230 57.26 -33.75 8.05
N SER A 231 56.81 -34.98 7.76
CA SER A 231 55.85 -35.75 8.58
C SER A 231 56.27 -35.88 10.06
N SER A 232 57.57 -35.81 10.33
CA SER A 232 58.17 -35.82 11.67
C SER A 232 57.72 -34.66 12.57
N ILE A 233 57.22 -33.55 12.01
CA ILE A 233 56.67 -32.44 12.80
C ILE A 233 55.30 -32.80 13.39
N LEU A 234 54.48 -33.52 12.64
CA LEU A 234 53.15 -33.96 13.07
C LEU A 234 53.27 -35.17 14.00
N VAL A 235 53.93 -36.23 13.54
CA VAL A 235 54.02 -37.52 14.26
C VAL A 235 54.98 -37.43 15.46
N GLY A 236 55.93 -36.50 15.44
CA GLY A 236 56.91 -36.30 16.52
C GLY A 236 56.41 -35.42 17.68
N SER A 237 55.20 -34.86 17.61
CA SER A 237 54.63 -34.10 18.73
C SER A 237 54.13 -35.05 19.82
N LYS A 238 54.36 -34.69 21.09
CA LYS A 238 54.05 -35.56 22.25
C LYS A 238 52.55 -35.81 22.44
N ASP A 239 51.72 -34.90 21.93
CA ASP A 239 50.27 -34.88 22.05
C ASP A 239 49.55 -35.41 20.79
N TYR A 240 50.29 -35.80 19.75
CA TYR A 240 49.71 -36.40 18.55
C TYR A 240 49.11 -37.79 18.85
N GLN A 241 47.79 -37.92 18.68
CA GLN A 241 47.08 -39.19 18.83
C GLN A 241 45.99 -39.36 17.78
N VAL A 242 45.87 -40.52 17.16
CA VAL A 242 44.73 -40.85 16.29
C VAL A 242 43.56 -41.33 17.15
N ARG A 243 42.46 -40.56 17.19
CA ARG A 243 41.27 -40.88 17.99
C ARG A 243 40.38 -41.93 17.34
N ARG A 244 40.03 -41.72 16.07
CA ARG A 244 39.18 -42.63 15.28
C ARG A 244 39.41 -42.45 13.78
N ARG A 245 38.98 -43.42 12.97
CA ARG A 245 38.92 -43.29 11.50
C ARG A 245 37.54 -42.79 11.10
N LEU A 246 37.48 -41.86 10.15
CA LEU A 246 36.24 -41.23 9.69
C LEU A 246 35.90 -41.76 8.29
N GLY A 247 34.65 -42.21 8.10
CA GLY A 247 34.17 -42.77 6.84
C GLY A 247 34.59 -44.23 6.57
N GLY A 248 34.06 -44.80 5.48
CA GLY A 248 34.32 -46.20 5.07
C GLY A 248 35.65 -46.43 4.36
N GLY A 249 36.32 -45.37 3.90
CA GLY A 249 37.67 -45.42 3.32
C GLY A 249 38.70 -44.91 4.33
N GLY A 250 39.81 -45.62 4.51
CA GLY A 250 40.84 -45.30 5.53
C GLY A 250 41.63 -44.00 5.32
N GLN A 251 41.18 -43.10 4.45
CA GLN A 251 41.84 -41.85 4.07
C GLN A 251 41.66 -40.73 5.10
N TYR A 252 40.60 -40.74 5.92
CA TYR A 252 40.36 -39.69 6.92
C TYR A 252 40.52 -40.23 8.34
N LYS A 253 41.28 -39.52 9.18
CA LYS A 253 41.52 -39.85 10.59
C LYS A 253 41.23 -38.64 11.46
N GLU A 254 40.45 -38.79 12.52
CA GLU A 254 40.40 -37.79 13.58
C GLU A 254 41.67 -37.91 14.41
N ILE A 255 42.39 -36.80 14.55
CA ILE A 255 43.64 -36.70 15.30
C ILE A 255 43.48 -35.67 16.41
N GLN A 256 44.15 -35.88 17.52
CA GLN A 256 44.38 -34.88 18.54
C GLN A 256 45.80 -34.32 18.32
N TRP A 257 45.93 -33.00 18.20
CA TRP A 257 47.18 -32.31 17.96
C TRP A 257 47.09 -30.85 18.42
N LEU A 258 48.12 -30.33 19.07
CA LEU A 258 48.16 -28.99 19.69
C LEU A 258 47.01 -28.73 20.68
N GLY A 259 46.59 -29.79 21.38
CA GLY A 259 45.50 -29.74 22.36
C GLY A 259 44.08 -29.75 21.79
N ASP A 260 43.92 -29.77 20.47
CA ASP A 260 42.62 -29.77 19.81
C ASP A 260 42.44 -30.97 18.85
N SER A 261 41.21 -31.20 18.37
CA SER A 261 40.87 -32.29 17.47
C SER A 261 40.76 -31.80 16.02
N PHE A 262 41.52 -32.41 15.12
CA PHE A 262 41.55 -32.12 13.70
C PHE A 262 41.27 -33.37 12.87
N VAL A 263 41.06 -33.19 11.57
CA VAL A 263 40.99 -34.32 10.62
C VAL A 263 42.26 -34.35 9.79
N LEU A 264 42.82 -35.55 9.66
CA LEU A 264 43.95 -35.85 8.80
C LEU A 264 43.45 -36.58 7.56
N ARG A 265 43.60 -35.97 6.39
CA ARG A 265 43.42 -36.63 5.09
C ARG A 265 44.75 -37.18 4.62
N HIS A 266 44.82 -38.48 4.35
CA HIS A 266 46.03 -39.21 4.05
C HIS A 266 46.01 -39.68 2.59
N PHE A 267 47.11 -39.41 1.87
CA PHE A 267 47.32 -39.73 0.46
C PHE A 267 48.58 -40.60 0.32
N PHE A 268 48.53 -41.57 -0.58
CA PHE A 268 49.65 -42.44 -0.93
C PHE A 268 50.05 -42.19 -2.39
N GLY A 269 51.32 -41.89 -2.66
CA GLY A 269 51.80 -41.69 -4.03
C GLY A 269 52.95 -40.69 -4.15
N ASP A 270 53.50 -40.57 -5.36
CA ASP A 270 54.52 -39.57 -5.69
C ASP A 270 53.95 -38.16 -5.65
N LEU A 271 54.77 -37.18 -5.23
CA LEU A 271 54.32 -35.80 -4.98
C LEU A 271 53.97 -35.03 -6.27
N GLU A 272 54.72 -35.26 -7.35
CA GLU A 272 54.63 -34.52 -8.61
C GLU A 272 53.20 -34.44 -9.20
N PRO A 273 52.42 -35.52 -9.28
CA PRO A 273 51.04 -35.45 -9.78
C PRO A 273 50.04 -34.79 -8.81
N LEU A 274 50.35 -34.72 -7.52
CA LEU A 274 49.44 -34.20 -6.48
C LEU A 274 49.74 -32.75 -6.09
N ASP A 275 50.89 -32.20 -6.47
CA ASP A 275 51.37 -30.88 -6.03
C ASP A 275 50.42 -29.74 -6.42
N ALA A 276 49.83 -29.81 -7.61
CA ALA A 276 48.84 -28.84 -8.08
C ALA A 276 47.52 -28.91 -7.28
N GLU A 277 47.04 -30.12 -6.96
CA GLU A 277 45.83 -30.31 -6.15
C GLU A 277 46.07 -29.84 -4.71
N ILE A 278 47.19 -30.23 -4.11
CA ILE A 278 47.55 -29.88 -2.73
C ILE A 278 47.74 -28.37 -2.58
N SER A 279 48.44 -27.74 -3.53
CA SER A 279 48.64 -26.28 -3.55
C SER A 279 47.31 -25.54 -3.70
N SER A 280 46.40 -26.02 -4.55
CA SER A 280 45.05 -25.47 -4.68
C SER A 280 44.27 -25.60 -3.37
N LEU A 281 44.25 -26.79 -2.74
CA LEU A 281 43.53 -27.02 -1.48
C LEU A 281 44.06 -26.17 -0.32
N LEU A 282 45.37 -25.97 -0.21
CA LEU A 282 45.99 -25.16 0.84
C LEU A 282 45.83 -23.65 0.61
N SER A 283 45.55 -23.23 -0.63
CA SER A 283 45.30 -21.81 -0.97
C SER A 283 43.90 -21.33 -0.59
N LEU A 284 42.94 -22.25 -0.41
CA LEU A 284 41.55 -21.93 -0.08
C LEU A 284 41.42 -21.29 1.30
N CYS A 285 40.88 -20.07 1.37
CA CYS A 285 40.64 -19.35 2.62
C CYS A 285 39.26 -18.67 2.58
N HIS A 286 38.24 -19.34 3.10
CA HIS A 286 36.88 -18.81 3.25
C HIS A 286 36.16 -19.46 4.44
N SER A 287 35.34 -18.71 5.19
CA SER A 287 34.67 -19.22 6.40
C SER A 287 33.63 -20.31 6.10
N ASN A 288 33.02 -20.30 4.91
CA ASN A 288 32.02 -21.29 4.48
C ASN A 288 32.58 -22.40 3.58
N ILE A 289 33.90 -22.58 3.53
CA ILE A 289 34.55 -23.68 2.79
C ILE A 289 35.39 -24.49 3.77
N LEU A 290 35.42 -25.81 3.60
CA LEU A 290 36.25 -26.69 4.41
C LEU A 290 37.72 -26.28 4.27
N GLN A 291 38.34 -25.92 5.38
CA GLN A 291 39.69 -25.36 5.36
C GLN A 291 40.75 -26.42 5.57
N TYR A 292 41.74 -26.41 4.67
CA TYR A 292 42.98 -27.15 4.83
C TYR A 292 43.96 -26.25 5.59
N LEU A 293 44.40 -26.73 6.74
CA LEU A 293 45.21 -25.98 7.69
C LEU A 293 46.68 -26.04 7.28
N CYS A 294 47.22 -27.23 7.08
CA CYS A 294 48.61 -27.45 6.66
C CYS A 294 48.79 -28.86 6.05
N GLY A 295 49.87 -29.03 5.29
CA GLY A 295 50.23 -30.30 4.66
C GLY A 295 51.62 -30.79 5.05
N PHE A 296 51.75 -32.11 5.19
CA PHE A 296 52.97 -32.81 5.56
C PHE A 296 53.30 -33.86 4.51
N TYR A 297 54.59 -34.08 4.24
CA TYR A 297 55.08 -35.11 3.36
C TYR A 297 56.19 -35.93 4.01
N ASP A 298 56.17 -37.22 3.76
CA ASP A 298 57.19 -38.18 4.15
C ASP A 298 57.86 -38.73 2.88
N GLU A 299 59.09 -38.30 2.59
CA GLU A 299 59.84 -38.75 1.41
C GLU A 299 60.14 -40.26 1.45
N GLU A 300 60.41 -40.82 2.64
CA GLU A 300 60.77 -42.23 2.79
C GLU A 300 59.56 -43.14 2.57
N LYS A 301 58.38 -42.71 3.03
CA LYS A 301 57.14 -43.50 2.91
C LYS A 301 56.29 -43.13 1.69
N LYS A 302 56.64 -42.05 0.98
CA LYS A 302 55.82 -41.45 -0.09
C LYS A 302 54.38 -41.21 0.35
N GLU A 303 54.23 -40.65 1.55
CA GLU A 303 52.94 -40.36 2.18
C GLU A 303 52.74 -38.85 2.33
N CYS A 304 51.60 -38.34 1.87
CA CYS A 304 51.18 -36.97 2.11
C CYS A 304 50.01 -36.94 3.09
N SER A 305 50.08 -36.05 4.08
CA SER A 305 49.07 -35.90 5.12
C SER A 305 48.63 -34.44 5.19
N LEU A 306 47.36 -34.16 4.92
CA LEU A 306 46.78 -32.83 5.04
C LEU A 306 45.93 -32.75 6.32
N VAL A 307 46.22 -31.76 7.17
CA VAL A 307 45.41 -31.46 8.35
C VAL A 307 44.34 -30.45 7.96
N MET A 308 43.10 -30.73 8.35
CA MET A 308 41.91 -29.92 8.10
C MET A 308 41.05 -29.82 9.36
N GLU A 309 40.08 -28.91 9.34
CA GLU A 309 39.12 -28.73 10.42
C GLU A 309 38.26 -29.99 10.65
N LEU A 310 37.91 -30.27 11.92
CA LEU A 310 37.02 -31.37 12.28
C LEU A 310 35.56 -31.02 12.02
N MET A 311 34.95 -31.72 11.07
CA MET A 311 33.52 -31.66 10.79
C MET A 311 32.83 -32.92 11.29
N HIS A 312 31.89 -32.76 12.22
CA HIS A 312 31.32 -33.88 12.96
C HIS A 312 30.27 -34.66 12.15
N LYS A 313 29.53 -34.01 11.26
CA LYS A 313 28.42 -34.60 10.49
C LYS A 313 28.33 -34.03 9.08
N ASP A 314 27.90 -34.84 8.12
CA ASP A 314 27.44 -34.36 6.82
C ASP A 314 25.95 -33.98 6.86
N LEU A 315 25.50 -33.16 5.90
CA LEU A 315 24.12 -32.67 5.83
C LEU A 315 23.11 -33.83 5.71
N LYS A 316 23.44 -34.92 5.01
CA LYS A 316 22.54 -36.08 4.88
C LYS A 316 22.38 -36.82 6.21
N SER A 317 23.46 -37.03 6.95
CA SER A 317 23.49 -37.68 8.26
C SER A 317 22.74 -36.84 9.28
N TYR A 318 22.96 -35.52 9.27
CA TYR A 318 22.19 -34.56 10.07
C TYR A 318 20.69 -34.58 9.71
N MET A 319 20.34 -34.59 8.42
CA MET A 319 18.95 -34.72 7.96
C MET A 319 18.32 -36.04 8.42
N LYS A 320 19.04 -37.16 8.39
CA LYS A 320 18.51 -38.46 8.84
C LYS A 320 18.24 -38.52 10.33
N GLU A 321 19.11 -37.91 11.15
CA GLU A 321 18.92 -37.88 12.61
C GLU A 321 17.75 -36.98 13.03
N ASN A 322 17.52 -35.89 12.30
CA ASN A 322 16.48 -34.92 12.63
C ASN A 322 15.14 -35.16 11.90
N CYS A 323 15.16 -35.77 10.71
CA CYS A 323 13.98 -36.14 9.93
C CYS A 323 13.74 -37.66 9.97
N GLY A 324 13.28 -38.16 11.11
CA GLY A 324 12.81 -39.54 11.27
C GLY A 324 11.28 -39.64 11.30
N PRO A 325 10.68 -40.83 11.10
CA PRO A 325 9.23 -41.01 11.13
C PRO A 325 8.56 -40.61 12.46
N ARG A 326 9.34 -40.47 13.55
CA ARG A 326 8.88 -40.03 14.88
C ARG A 326 9.18 -38.55 15.21
N ARG A 327 10.00 -37.83 14.43
CA ARG A 327 10.34 -36.41 14.64
C ARG A 327 9.95 -35.61 13.40
N ARG A 328 8.82 -34.88 13.46
CA ARG A 328 8.24 -34.07 12.37
C ARG A 328 8.78 -32.64 12.29
N TYR A 329 9.99 -32.37 12.79
CA TYR A 329 10.58 -31.05 12.65
C TYR A 329 11.47 -31.04 11.41
N LEU A 330 10.90 -30.58 10.29
CA LEU A 330 11.71 -30.02 9.21
C LEU A 330 12.46 -28.82 9.80
N PHE A 331 13.70 -28.59 9.34
CA PHE A 331 14.48 -27.40 9.69
C PHE A 331 13.57 -26.17 9.78
N SER A 332 13.73 -25.35 10.83
CA SER A 332 13.04 -24.06 10.85
C SER A 332 13.50 -23.24 9.64
N VAL A 333 12.60 -22.46 9.04
CA VAL A 333 12.91 -21.63 7.86
C VAL A 333 14.17 -20.76 8.06
N PRO A 334 14.42 -20.14 9.23
CA PRO A 334 15.67 -19.43 9.49
C PRO A 334 16.92 -20.31 9.39
N VAL A 335 16.88 -21.54 9.91
CA VAL A 335 18.02 -22.47 9.83
C VAL A 335 18.25 -22.91 8.39
N VAL A 336 17.18 -23.14 7.62
CA VAL A 336 17.30 -23.42 6.19
C VAL A 336 17.93 -22.23 5.47
N ILE A 337 17.46 -21.02 5.73
CA ILE A 337 17.97 -19.80 5.09
C ILE A 337 19.45 -19.59 5.45
N ASP A 338 19.83 -19.76 6.72
CA ASP A 338 21.21 -19.66 7.19
C ASP A 338 22.12 -20.68 6.50
N ILE A 339 21.75 -21.97 6.51
CA ILE A 339 22.49 -23.02 5.82
C ILE A 339 22.59 -22.72 4.31
N MET A 340 21.50 -22.30 3.66
CA MET A 340 21.50 -21.94 2.24
C MET A 340 22.39 -20.73 1.94
N LEU A 341 22.40 -19.71 2.81
CA LEU A 341 23.20 -18.52 2.64
C LEU A 341 24.69 -18.82 2.79
N GLN A 342 25.06 -19.66 3.77
CA GLN A 342 26.44 -20.12 3.95
C GLN A 342 26.92 -20.92 2.74
N ILE A 343 26.09 -21.83 2.23
CA ILE A 343 26.38 -22.59 1.00
C ILE A 343 26.60 -21.62 -0.17
N ALA A 344 25.70 -20.65 -0.36
CA ALA A 344 25.79 -19.68 -1.45
C ALA A 344 27.07 -18.83 -1.38
N ARG A 345 27.44 -18.34 -0.20
CA ARG A 345 28.70 -17.58 0.01
C ARG A 345 29.94 -18.42 -0.27
N GLY A 346 29.94 -19.69 0.15
CA GLY A 346 31.01 -20.63 -0.18
C GLY A 346 31.13 -20.88 -1.69
N MET A 347 30.01 -21.02 -2.39
CA MET A 347 29.99 -21.17 -3.85
C MET A 347 30.50 -19.94 -4.57
N GLU A 348 30.05 -18.76 -4.17
CA GLU A 348 30.50 -17.48 -4.73
C GLU A 348 32.03 -17.37 -4.62
N TYR A 349 32.60 -17.74 -3.48
CA TYR A 349 34.06 -17.78 -3.32
C TYR A 349 34.73 -18.80 -4.25
N LEU A 350 34.22 -20.03 -4.35
CA LEU A 350 34.82 -21.05 -5.23
C LEU A 350 34.76 -20.62 -6.71
N HIS A 351 33.63 -20.06 -7.15
CA HIS A 351 33.45 -19.58 -8.52
C HIS A 351 34.31 -18.37 -8.84
N SER A 352 34.46 -17.42 -7.90
CA SER A 352 35.35 -16.27 -8.07
C SER A 352 36.83 -16.63 -8.14
N ASN A 353 37.22 -17.82 -7.65
CA ASN A 353 38.58 -18.36 -7.78
C ASN A 353 38.70 -19.43 -8.90
N GLU A 354 37.67 -19.61 -9.72
CA GLU A 354 37.63 -20.61 -10.82
C GLU A 354 37.81 -22.08 -10.36
N ILE A 355 37.45 -22.39 -9.11
CA ILE A 355 37.62 -23.74 -8.54
C ILE A 355 36.35 -24.56 -8.70
N PHE A 356 36.49 -25.73 -9.31
CA PHE A 356 35.39 -26.67 -9.50
C PHE A 356 35.02 -27.35 -8.16
N HIS A 357 33.79 -27.13 -7.70
CA HIS A 357 33.30 -27.66 -6.43
C HIS A 357 32.67 -29.07 -6.53
N GLY A 358 32.55 -29.63 -7.73
CA GLY A 358 31.89 -30.93 -7.97
C GLY A 358 30.37 -30.92 -7.74
N ASP A 359 29.77 -32.10 -7.62
CA ASP A 359 28.33 -32.23 -7.37
C ASP A 359 27.97 -31.85 -5.92
N LEU A 360 26.94 -31.02 -5.78
CA LEU A 360 26.36 -30.59 -4.50
C LEU A 360 25.52 -31.68 -3.84
N ASN A 361 26.14 -32.83 -3.61
CA ASN A 361 25.53 -33.91 -2.86
C ASN A 361 25.48 -33.53 -1.36
N PRO A 362 24.37 -33.74 -0.65
CA PRO A 362 24.30 -33.55 0.81
C PRO A 362 25.37 -34.32 1.62
N MET A 363 25.98 -35.37 1.07
CA MET A 363 27.13 -36.05 1.68
C MET A 363 28.42 -35.22 1.67
N ASN A 364 28.54 -34.28 0.73
CA ASN A 364 29.73 -33.44 0.53
C ASN A 364 29.61 -32.10 1.28
N ILE A 365 28.44 -31.80 1.86
CA ILE A 365 28.20 -30.61 2.66
C ILE A 365 28.41 -31.00 4.12
N LEU A 366 29.48 -30.49 4.71
CA LEU A 366 29.85 -30.76 6.09
C LEU A 366 29.27 -29.69 7.01
N LEU A 367 28.71 -30.12 8.15
CA LEU A 367 28.13 -29.24 9.17
C LEU A 367 28.97 -29.26 10.45
N LYS A 368 29.21 -28.08 11.02
CA LYS A 368 29.74 -27.94 12.39
C LYS A 368 28.65 -28.30 13.40
N GLU A 369 29.04 -28.95 14.49
CA GLU A 369 28.11 -29.35 15.56
C GLU A 369 27.57 -28.10 16.26
N ARG A 370 26.28 -27.82 16.09
CA ARG A 370 25.52 -26.83 16.88
C ARG A 370 24.85 -27.56 18.03
N SER A 371 24.93 -27.02 19.23
CA SER A 371 24.47 -27.70 20.44
C SER A 371 22.98 -28.11 20.33
N HIS A 372 22.71 -29.40 20.58
CA HIS A 372 21.46 -30.14 20.30
C HIS A 372 20.14 -29.57 20.86
N THR A 373 20.16 -28.42 21.53
CA THR A 373 18.99 -27.79 22.17
C THR A 373 18.41 -26.60 21.38
N GLU A 374 19.04 -26.16 20.28
CA GLU A 374 18.55 -25.03 19.43
C GLU A 374 17.35 -25.40 18.53
N ASP A 375 17.29 -26.65 18.04
CA ASP A 375 16.35 -27.04 16.98
C ASP A 375 14.90 -27.13 17.44
N THR A 376 14.66 -27.40 18.73
CA THR A 376 13.30 -27.56 19.29
C THR A 376 12.57 -26.23 19.46
N PHE A 377 13.28 -25.10 19.57
CA PHE A 377 12.67 -23.79 19.87
C PHE A 377 12.59 -22.85 18.67
N LEU A 378 13.51 -22.93 17.70
CA LEU A 378 13.26 -22.28 16.39
C LEU A 378 12.03 -22.88 15.71
N ALA A 379 11.75 -24.16 15.98
CA ALA A 379 10.51 -24.80 15.58
C ALA A 379 9.29 -24.38 16.42
N SER A 380 9.42 -23.84 17.64
CA SER A 380 8.25 -23.48 18.49
C SER A 380 7.99 -21.96 18.60
N ALA A 381 9.02 -21.13 18.71
CA ALA A 381 8.93 -19.67 18.63
C ALA A 381 8.54 -19.16 17.25
N MET A 382 8.84 -19.95 16.21
CA MET A 382 8.39 -19.69 14.84
C MET A 382 7.42 -20.76 14.31
N SER A 383 6.95 -21.72 15.15
CA SER A 383 5.86 -22.61 14.72
C SER A 383 4.59 -21.84 14.48
N SER A 384 4.18 -21.80 13.21
CA SER A 384 2.81 -21.75 12.72
C SER A 384 1.94 -20.52 13.05
N GLN A 385 2.22 -19.74 14.09
CA GLN A 385 1.45 -18.52 14.36
C GLN A 385 2.17 -17.26 13.89
N SER A 386 3.49 -17.15 13.95
CA SER A 386 4.19 -15.91 13.56
C SER A 386 4.47 -15.79 12.07
N GLN A 387 4.91 -16.84 11.37
CA GLN A 387 5.04 -16.83 9.90
C GLN A 387 3.69 -16.88 9.20
N LEU A 388 2.73 -17.66 9.72
CA LEU A 388 1.38 -17.70 9.19
C LEU A 388 0.64 -16.40 9.55
N ARG A 389 0.92 -15.74 10.69
CA ARG A 389 0.49 -14.35 10.92
C ARG A 389 1.20 -13.38 10.01
N LEU A 390 2.50 -13.48 9.72
CA LEU A 390 3.18 -12.55 8.80
C LEU A 390 2.65 -12.71 7.36
N ILE A 391 2.39 -13.95 6.93
CA ILE A 391 1.74 -14.25 5.65
C ILE A 391 0.30 -13.73 5.68
N ILE A 392 -0.51 -14.09 6.68
CA ILE A 392 -1.87 -13.56 6.82
C ILE A 392 -1.85 -12.02 6.92
N ASN A 393 -0.86 -11.41 7.57
CA ASN A 393 -0.74 -9.98 7.77
C ASN A 393 -0.39 -9.29 6.43
N GLU A 394 0.57 -9.82 5.67
CA GLU A 394 0.86 -9.37 4.30
C GLU A 394 -0.32 -9.59 3.34
N PHE A 395 -1.05 -10.71 3.46
CA PHE A 395 -2.30 -11.01 2.76
C PHE A 395 -3.52 -10.25 3.33
N SER A 396 -3.37 -9.52 4.44
CA SER A 396 -4.41 -8.67 5.03
C SER A 396 -4.21 -7.19 4.73
N ARG A 397 -3.06 -6.82 4.13
CA ARG A 397 -2.81 -5.45 3.69
C ARG A 397 -3.81 -5.06 2.60
N LYS A 398 -4.51 -3.93 2.81
CA LYS A 398 -5.54 -3.41 1.90
C LYS A 398 -4.99 -2.96 0.54
N ILE A 399 -3.71 -2.59 0.47
CA ILE A 399 -3.04 -2.08 -0.74
C ILE A 399 -1.76 -2.87 -0.97
N GLN A 400 -1.67 -3.57 -2.10
CA GLN A 400 -0.50 -4.36 -2.49
C GLN A 400 0.00 -3.89 -3.85
N THR A 401 1.26 -3.47 -3.94
CA THR A 401 1.86 -3.02 -5.21
C THR A 401 2.28 -4.21 -6.08
N LYS A 402 2.34 -4.03 -7.41
CA LYS A 402 2.74 -5.08 -8.36
C LYS A 402 4.04 -5.79 -7.97
N LEU A 403 5.06 -5.03 -7.56
CA LEU A 403 6.35 -5.58 -7.10
C LEU A 403 6.20 -6.44 -5.83
N ASN A 404 5.38 -6.01 -4.87
CA ASN A 404 5.12 -6.78 -3.66
C ASN A 404 4.31 -8.04 -3.95
N THR A 405 3.34 -7.98 -4.86
CA THR A 405 2.58 -9.15 -5.32
C THR A 405 3.50 -10.17 -6.00
N GLN A 406 4.45 -9.72 -6.83
CA GLN A 406 5.45 -10.61 -7.44
C GLN A 406 6.40 -11.22 -6.39
N LYS A 407 6.83 -10.44 -5.40
CA LYS A 407 7.61 -10.96 -4.26
C LYS A 407 6.83 -12.01 -3.48
N LEU A 408 5.58 -11.73 -3.13
CA LEU A 408 4.67 -12.67 -2.47
C LEU A 408 4.46 -13.93 -3.29
N HIS A 409 4.21 -13.79 -4.59
CA HIS A 409 4.06 -14.94 -5.48
C HIS A 409 5.33 -15.79 -5.52
N SER A 410 6.52 -15.18 -5.63
CA SER A 410 7.79 -15.90 -5.58
C SER A 410 8.00 -16.62 -4.24
N PHE A 411 7.56 -16.01 -3.13
CA PHE A 411 7.70 -16.54 -1.78
C PHE A 411 6.70 -17.68 -1.50
N VAL A 412 5.47 -17.56 -1.98
CA VAL A 412 4.42 -18.61 -1.93
C VAL A 412 4.79 -19.81 -2.81
N THR A 413 5.43 -19.55 -3.95
CA THR A 413 5.94 -20.61 -4.84
C THR A 413 7.11 -21.35 -4.18
N LYS A 414 8.06 -20.63 -3.59
CA LYS A 414 9.21 -21.22 -2.87
C LYS A 414 8.81 -22.00 -1.61
N SER A 415 7.71 -21.63 -0.95
CA SER A 415 7.20 -22.29 0.27
C SER A 415 6.26 -23.47 0.01
N GLN A 416 6.02 -23.85 -1.26
CA GLN A 416 5.04 -24.87 -1.69
C GLN A 416 3.58 -24.62 -1.26
N LEU A 417 3.29 -23.52 -0.58
CA LEU A 417 1.95 -23.05 -0.25
C LEU A 417 1.14 -22.66 -1.49
N ALA A 418 1.81 -22.44 -2.63
CA ALA A 418 1.15 -22.20 -3.90
C ALA A 418 0.11 -23.28 -4.24
N ARG A 419 0.29 -24.54 -3.82
CA ARG A 419 -0.66 -25.63 -4.08
C ARG A 419 -1.99 -25.51 -3.34
N ASP A 420 -2.07 -24.65 -2.32
CA ASP A 420 -3.31 -24.39 -1.60
C ASP A 420 -4.21 -23.43 -2.42
N PRO A 421 -5.46 -23.83 -2.70
CA PRO A 421 -6.44 -22.98 -3.39
C PRO A 421 -6.64 -21.61 -2.75
N TYR A 422 -6.46 -21.47 -1.42
CA TYR A 422 -6.59 -20.20 -0.71
C TYR A 422 -5.54 -19.18 -1.16
N PHE A 423 -4.26 -19.55 -1.17
CA PHE A 423 -3.17 -18.63 -1.53
C PHE A 423 -3.18 -18.31 -3.03
N ALA A 424 -3.50 -19.30 -3.88
CA ALA A 424 -3.68 -19.08 -5.32
C ALA A 424 -4.79 -18.04 -5.60
N THR A 425 -5.94 -18.18 -4.92
CA THR A 425 -7.08 -17.26 -5.04
C THR A 425 -6.70 -15.83 -4.64
N GLN A 426 -5.96 -15.66 -3.53
CA GLN A 426 -5.50 -14.35 -3.09
C GLN A 426 -4.44 -13.73 -4.01
N LEU A 427 -3.50 -14.52 -4.53
CA LEU A 427 -2.51 -14.03 -5.49
C LEU A 427 -3.15 -13.57 -6.79
N VAL A 428 -4.10 -14.34 -7.34
CA VAL A 428 -4.91 -13.92 -8.50
C VAL A 428 -5.60 -12.58 -8.21
N ARG A 429 -6.23 -12.45 -7.04
CA ARG A 429 -6.87 -11.20 -6.63
C ARG A 429 -5.87 -10.04 -6.56
N TYR A 430 -4.67 -10.25 -6.03
CA TYR A 430 -3.66 -9.19 -5.97
C TYR A 430 -3.06 -8.82 -7.32
N TYR A 431 -2.88 -9.78 -8.23
CA TYR A 431 -2.50 -9.48 -9.60
C TYR A 431 -3.59 -8.68 -10.32
N SER A 432 -4.86 -9.04 -10.10
CA SER A 432 -6.00 -8.28 -10.65
C SER A 432 -6.11 -6.86 -10.11
N LEU A 433 -5.80 -6.63 -8.83
CA LEU A 433 -5.79 -5.29 -8.23
C LEU A 433 -4.67 -4.39 -8.78
N ASN A 434 -3.65 -4.97 -9.40
CA ASN A 434 -2.53 -4.28 -10.04
C ASN A 434 -2.63 -4.28 -11.58
N ASP A 435 -3.82 -4.55 -12.14
CA ASP A 435 -4.10 -4.65 -13.58
C ASP A 435 -3.16 -5.60 -14.37
N ASP A 436 -2.57 -6.60 -13.70
CA ASP A 436 -1.73 -7.63 -14.33
C ASP A 436 -2.53 -8.91 -14.55
N LEU A 437 -3.47 -8.84 -15.50
CA LEU A 437 -4.35 -9.96 -15.87
C LEU A 437 -3.58 -11.12 -16.50
N ILE A 438 -2.45 -10.86 -17.15
CA ILE A 438 -1.61 -11.89 -17.79
C ILE A 438 -1.00 -12.80 -16.73
N SER A 439 -0.40 -12.22 -15.68
CA SER A 439 0.17 -13.00 -14.57
C SER A 439 -0.91 -13.74 -13.79
N ALA A 440 -2.08 -13.11 -13.58
CA ALA A 440 -3.24 -13.77 -12.96
C ALA A 440 -3.71 -14.99 -13.77
N ARG A 441 -3.78 -14.86 -15.10
CA ARG A 441 -4.18 -15.94 -16.01
C ARG A 441 -3.18 -17.08 -16.06
N LYS A 442 -1.89 -16.77 -16.16
CA LYS A 442 -0.82 -17.78 -16.11
C LYS A 442 -0.85 -18.57 -14.81
N LEU A 443 -1.07 -17.88 -13.68
CA LEU A 443 -1.19 -18.54 -12.38
C LEU A 443 -2.39 -19.51 -12.38
N PHE A 444 -3.54 -19.08 -12.90
CA PHE A 444 -4.75 -19.90 -13.02
C PHE A 444 -4.58 -21.14 -13.91
N ASP A 445 -3.93 -20.99 -15.06
CA ASP A 445 -3.78 -22.10 -16.02
C ASP A 445 -2.86 -23.21 -15.46
N VAL A 446 -1.87 -22.86 -14.61
CA VAL A 446 -0.93 -23.80 -13.98
C VAL A 446 -1.58 -24.70 -12.91
N PHE A 447 -2.75 -24.34 -12.37
CA PHE A 447 -3.42 -25.14 -11.34
C PHE A 447 -4.29 -26.27 -11.92
N PRO A 448 -4.04 -27.55 -11.55
CA PRO A 448 -4.82 -28.70 -12.03
C PRO A 448 -6.18 -28.85 -11.33
N GLU A 449 -6.26 -28.62 -10.02
CA GLU A 449 -7.53 -28.62 -9.27
C GLU A 449 -7.99 -27.19 -8.98
N ARG A 450 -8.93 -26.71 -9.79
CA ARG A 450 -9.40 -25.32 -9.72
C ARG A 450 -10.66 -25.25 -8.85
N SER A 451 -10.55 -24.66 -7.66
CA SER A 451 -11.71 -24.44 -6.80
C SER A 451 -12.66 -23.39 -7.38
N VAL A 452 -13.93 -23.41 -6.97
CA VAL A 452 -14.92 -22.39 -7.35
C VAL A 452 -14.45 -20.97 -6.99
N PHE A 453 -13.73 -20.80 -5.88
CA PHE A 453 -13.15 -19.51 -5.47
C PHE A 453 -12.07 -18.99 -6.42
N LEU A 454 -11.24 -19.88 -6.95
CA LEU A 454 -10.19 -19.54 -7.89
C LEU A 454 -10.80 -19.14 -9.25
N TRP A 455 -11.79 -19.90 -9.74
CA TRP A 455 -12.59 -19.55 -10.91
C TRP A 455 -13.25 -18.17 -10.76
N ASN A 456 -13.97 -17.96 -9.65
CA ASN A 456 -14.66 -16.71 -9.35
C ASN A 456 -13.69 -15.52 -9.30
N SER A 457 -12.46 -15.71 -8.80
CA SER A 457 -11.48 -14.62 -8.69
C SER A 457 -10.92 -14.20 -10.04
N VAL A 458 -10.65 -15.14 -10.95
CA VAL A 458 -10.19 -14.81 -12.31
C VAL A 458 -11.32 -14.23 -13.16
N ILE A 459 -12.52 -14.83 -13.10
CA ILE A 459 -13.69 -14.31 -13.81
C ILE A 459 -13.98 -12.88 -13.34
N ARG A 460 -13.95 -12.63 -12.02
CA ARG A 460 -14.11 -11.28 -11.44
C ARG A 460 -13.02 -10.32 -11.91
N ALA A 461 -11.77 -10.77 -12.01
CA ALA A 461 -10.66 -9.94 -12.48
C ALA A 461 -10.91 -9.44 -13.91
N TYR A 462 -11.23 -10.34 -14.84
CA TYR A 462 -11.53 -9.97 -16.23
C TYR A 462 -12.81 -9.13 -16.35
N ALA A 463 -13.85 -9.45 -15.58
CA ALA A 463 -15.09 -8.69 -15.57
C ALA A 463 -14.88 -7.25 -15.07
N LYS A 464 -14.07 -7.05 -14.01
CA LYS A 464 -13.76 -5.73 -13.45
C LYS A 464 -12.92 -4.88 -14.40
N SER A 465 -11.99 -5.48 -15.13
CA SER A 465 -11.17 -4.78 -16.12
C SER A 465 -11.88 -4.60 -17.48
N HIS A 466 -13.22 -4.71 -17.52
CA HIS A 466 -14.06 -4.55 -18.72
C HIS A 466 -13.76 -5.51 -19.89
N HIS A 467 -13.02 -6.60 -19.66
CA HIS A 467 -12.71 -7.62 -20.66
C HIS A 467 -13.73 -8.78 -20.61
N LEU A 468 -14.94 -8.52 -21.10
CA LEU A 468 -16.07 -9.46 -20.97
C LEU A 468 -16.01 -10.68 -21.88
N GLY A 469 -15.37 -10.58 -23.05
CA GLY A 469 -15.14 -11.73 -23.93
C GLY A 469 -14.35 -12.85 -23.23
N PRO A 470 -13.13 -12.56 -22.73
CA PRO A 470 -12.36 -13.53 -21.94
C PRO A 470 -13.08 -14.03 -20.69
N ALA A 471 -13.82 -13.16 -19.99
CA ALA A 471 -14.61 -13.57 -18.82
C ALA A 471 -15.71 -14.58 -19.18
N SER A 472 -16.43 -14.35 -20.30
CA SER A 472 -17.48 -15.25 -20.80
C SER A 472 -16.91 -16.58 -21.31
N SER A 473 -15.73 -16.55 -21.92
CA SER A 473 -14.99 -17.76 -22.30
C SER A 473 -14.60 -18.59 -21.08
N LEU A 474 -14.06 -17.95 -20.03
CA LEU A 474 -13.75 -18.62 -18.76
C LEU A 474 -15.00 -19.21 -18.09
N PHE A 475 -16.12 -18.50 -18.12
CA PHE A 475 -17.39 -19.03 -17.61
C PHE A 475 -17.86 -20.26 -18.40
N SER A 476 -17.73 -20.24 -19.72
CA SER A 476 -18.05 -21.40 -20.58
C SER A 476 -17.10 -22.59 -20.30
N GLN A 477 -15.83 -22.33 -20.02
CA GLN A 477 -14.87 -23.35 -19.58
C GLN A 477 -15.23 -23.91 -18.20
N MET A 478 -15.72 -23.08 -17.29
CA MET A 478 -16.20 -23.53 -15.99
C MET A 478 -17.44 -24.43 -16.13
N LEU A 479 -18.41 -24.06 -16.98
CA LEU A 479 -19.60 -24.86 -17.26
C LEU A 479 -19.30 -26.24 -17.86
N SER A 480 -18.19 -26.36 -18.60
CA SER A 480 -17.71 -27.63 -19.18
C SER A 480 -16.75 -28.41 -18.27
N SER A 481 -16.42 -27.86 -17.10
CA SER A 481 -15.58 -28.51 -16.09
C SER A 481 -16.40 -29.25 -15.03
N ASP A 482 -15.75 -30.07 -14.21
CA ASP A 482 -16.40 -30.73 -13.06
C ASP A 482 -16.86 -29.74 -11.97
N THR A 483 -16.36 -28.50 -11.98
CA THR A 483 -16.75 -27.46 -11.02
C THR A 483 -17.92 -26.62 -11.50
N LYS A 484 -19.07 -26.74 -10.81
CA LYS A 484 -20.29 -25.98 -11.13
C LYS A 484 -20.21 -24.52 -10.64
N PRO A 485 -20.75 -23.56 -11.40
CA PRO A 485 -20.91 -22.17 -10.95
C PRO A 485 -21.77 -22.04 -9.69
N ASP A 486 -21.40 -21.12 -8.80
CA ASP A 486 -22.18 -20.74 -7.62
C ASP A 486 -22.84 -19.36 -7.80
N SER A 487 -23.62 -18.94 -6.80
CA SER A 487 -24.29 -17.63 -6.84
C SER A 487 -23.30 -16.46 -6.98
N PHE A 488 -22.08 -16.59 -6.45
CA PHE A 488 -21.02 -15.60 -6.58
C PHE A 488 -20.43 -15.54 -7.99
N THR A 489 -20.37 -16.66 -8.73
CA THR A 489 -19.97 -16.68 -10.14
C THR A 489 -20.89 -15.80 -10.98
N TYR A 490 -22.20 -16.03 -10.86
CA TYR A 490 -23.23 -15.27 -11.56
C TYR A 490 -23.22 -13.78 -11.15
N ALA A 491 -23.05 -13.49 -9.86
CA ALA A 491 -22.94 -12.13 -9.36
C ALA A 491 -21.74 -11.36 -9.96
N CYS A 492 -20.57 -12.02 -10.13
CA CYS A 492 -19.40 -11.38 -10.73
C CYS A 492 -19.64 -11.00 -12.20
N LEU A 493 -20.26 -11.89 -12.96
CA LEU A 493 -20.58 -11.66 -14.38
C LEU A 493 -21.68 -10.63 -14.55
N ALA A 494 -22.77 -10.73 -13.78
CA ALA A 494 -23.86 -9.76 -13.79
C ALA A 494 -23.35 -8.34 -13.51
N ARG A 495 -22.40 -8.20 -12.59
CA ARG A 495 -21.74 -6.92 -12.32
C ARG A 495 -20.93 -6.41 -13.51
N GLY A 496 -20.12 -7.27 -14.14
CA GLY A 496 -19.33 -6.89 -15.33
C GLY A 496 -20.20 -6.46 -16.51
N PHE A 497 -21.26 -7.20 -16.80
CA PHE A 497 -22.23 -6.84 -17.86
C PHE A 497 -22.98 -5.54 -17.52
N SER A 498 -23.31 -5.31 -16.25
CA SER A 498 -23.89 -4.04 -15.82
C SER A 498 -22.94 -2.85 -15.94
N GLU A 499 -21.65 -3.03 -15.63
CA GLU A 499 -20.63 -1.98 -15.73
C GLU A 499 -20.25 -1.62 -17.17
N SER A 500 -20.49 -2.52 -18.13
CA SER A 500 -20.28 -2.30 -19.56
C SER A 500 -21.55 -1.88 -20.32
N SER A 501 -22.68 -1.74 -19.63
CA SER A 501 -23.99 -1.46 -20.23
C SER A 501 -24.47 -2.53 -21.25
N ASP A 502 -23.91 -3.74 -21.23
CA ASP A 502 -24.35 -4.85 -22.07
C ASP A 502 -25.59 -5.53 -21.47
N THR A 503 -26.76 -5.05 -21.92
CA THR A 503 -28.05 -5.55 -21.44
C THR A 503 -28.40 -6.94 -21.94
N GLU A 504 -27.80 -7.43 -23.02
CA GLU A 504 -28.09 -8.75 -23.59
C GLU A 504 -27.27 -9.83 -22.89
N GLY A 505 -25.98 -9.58 -22.67
CA GLY A 505 -25.13 -10.42 -21.82
C GLY A 505 -25.70 -10.60 -20.41
N LEU A 506 -26.23 -9.53 -19.81
CA LEU A 506 -26.90 -9.58 -18.50
C LEU A 506 -28.14 -10.49 -18.51
N ARG A 507 -28.94 -10.49 -19.59
CA ARG A 507 -30.11 -11.38 -19.73
C ARG A 507 -29.70 -12.83 -19.88
N CYS A 508 -28.68 -13.11 -20.68
CA CYS A 508 -28.14 -14.46 -20.86
C CYS A 508 -27.64 -15.05 -19.55
N ILE A 509 -26.90 -14.28 -18.75
CA ILE A 509 -26.43 -14.71 -17.42
C ILE A 509 -27.60 -14.93 -16.45
N HIS A 510 -28.60 -14.04 -16.46
CA HIS A 510 -29.80 -14.20 -15.65
C HIS A 510 -30.57 -15.48 -16.04
N GLY A 511 -30.73 -15.76 -17.33
CA GLY A 511 -31.34 -17.01 -17.82
C GLY A 511 -30.58 -18.26 -17.37
N ASN A 512 -29.25 -18.26 -17.48
CA ASN A 512 -28.41 -19.35 -17.00
C ASN A 512 -28.50 -19.56 -15.48
N ALA A 513 -28.61 -18.47 -14.69
CA ALA A 513 -28.81 -18.56 -13.25
C ALA A 513 -30.15 -19.24 -12.91
N ILE A 514 -31.23 -18.91 -13.63
CA ILE A 514 -32.53 -19.56 -13.47
C ILE A 514 -32.45 -21.05 -13.80
N VAL A 515 -31.86 -21.41 -14.94
CA VAL A 515 -31.69 -22.81 -15.37
C VAL A 515 -30.85 -23.61 -14.37
N SER A 516 -29.87 -22.96 -13.72
CA SER A 516 -29.03 -23.56 -12.69
C SER A 516 -29.69 -23.68 -11.32
N GLY A 517 -30.95 -23.24 -11.17
CA GLY A 517 -31.66 -23.22 -9.89
C GLY A 517 -31.20 -22.13 -8.91
N LEU A 518 -30.34 -21.21 -9.36
CA LEU A 518 -29.76 -20.12 -8.56
C LEU A 518 -30.44 -18.76 -8.84
N GLY A 519 -31.46 -18.72 -9.70
CA GLY A 519 -32.17 -17.49 -10.08
C GLY A 519 -32.88 -16.78 -8.93
N PHE A 520 -33.21 -17.51 -7.85
CA PHE A 520 -33.87 -16.99 -6.64
C PHE A 520 -32.94 -16.96 -5.42
N ASP A 521 -31.64 -17.22 -5.59
CA ASP A 521 -30.66 -17.10 -4.53
C ASP A 521 -30.53 -15.63 -4.08
N GLN A 522 -30.42 -15.38 -2.77
CA GLN A 522 -30.39 -14.01 -2.21
C GLN A 522 -29.17 -13.19 -2.68
N VAL A 523 -27.99 -13.81 -2.80
CA VAL A 523 -26.76 -13.13 -3.22
C VAL A 523 -26.78 -12.85 -4.72
N CYS A 524 -27.23 -13.82 -5.52
CA CYS A 524 -27.42 -13.65 -6.96
C CYS A 524 -28.51 -12.61 -7.26
N GLY A 525 -29.65 -12.72 -6.57
CA GLY A 525 -30.82 -11.86 -6.73
C GLY A 525 -30.53 -10.40 -6.40
N SER A 526 -29.90 -10.11 -5.27
CA SER A 526 -29.51 -8.73 -4.91
C SER A 526 -28.55 -8.11 -5.93
N THR A 527 -27.60 -8.90 -6.44
CA THR A 527 -26.67 -8.44 -7.48
C THR A 527 -27.36 -8.19 -8.82
N LEU A 528 -28.27 -9.08 -9.22
CA LEU A 528 -29.06 -8.94 -10.44
C LEU A 528 -30.03 -7.75 -10.37
N VAL A 529 -30.72 -7.54 -9.25
CA VAL A 529 -31.56 -6.35 -9.01
C VAL A 529 -30.73 -5.08 -9.17
N LYS A 530 -29.54 -5.04 -8.55
CA LYS A 530 -28.62 -3.90 -8.68
C LYS A 530 -28.13 -3.71 -10.13
N ALA A 531 -27.81 -4.81 -10.81
CA ALA A 531 -27.34 -4.80 -12.19
C ALA A 531 -28.40 -4.28 -13.17
N TYR A 532 -29.64 -4.77 -13.06
CA TYR A 532 -30.78 -4.29 -13.86
C TYR A 532 -31.14 -2.84 -13.54
N SER A 533 -31.09 -2.44 -12.26
CA SER A 533 -31.37 -1.05 -11.88
C SER A 533 -30.33 -0.10 -12.45
N LYS A 534 -29.03 -0.43 -12.37
CA LYS A 534 -27.96 0.37 -12.97
C LYS A 534 -28.06 0.46 -14.50
N ALA A 535 -28.60 -0.57 -15.15
CA ALA A 535 -28.90 -0.56 -16.58
C ALA A 535 -30.17 0.24 -16.95
N GLY A 536 -30.81 0.92 -15.99
CA GLY A 536 -32.06 1.67 -16.19
C GLY A 536 -33.31 0.80 -16.34
N LEU A 537 -33.19 -0.52 -16.16
CA LEU A 537 -34.29 -1.48 -16.33
C LEU A 537 -34.97 -1.77 -14.98
N THR A 538 -35.42 -0.72 -14.30
CA THR A 538 -36.02 -0.79 -12.95
C THR A 538 -37.24 -1.72 -12.87
N PHE A 539 -38.05 -1.80 -13.93
CA PHE A 539 -39.18 -2.72 -14.01
C PHE A 539 -38.75 -4.21 -13.98
N LYS A 540 -37.61 -4.54 -14.60
CA LYS A 540 -37.08 -5.92 -14.54
C LYS A 540 -36.48 -6.21 -13.17
N ALA A 541 -35.84 -5.21 -12.56
CA ALA A 541 -35.33 -5.31 -11.19
C ALA A 541 -36.48 -5.53 -10.18
N SER A 542 -37.58 -4.78 -10.29
CA SER A 542 -38.74 -4.93 -9.41
C SER A 542 -39.41 -6.29 -9.57
N LYS A 543 -39.55 -6.80 -10.80
CA LYS A 543 -40.08 -8.15 -11.04
C LYS A 543 -39.23 -9.23 -10.37
N LEU A 544 -37.90 -9.10 -10.42
CA LEU A 544 -37.00 -10.03 -9.76
C LEU A 544 -37.11 -9.94 -8.23
N PHE A 545 -37.22 -8.72 -7.70
CA PHE A 545 -37.44 -8.48 -6.26
C PHE A 545 -38.69 -9.22 -5.74
N TYR A 546 -39.83 -9.05 -6.40
CA TYR A 546 -41.08 -9.70 -6.01
C TYR A 546 -41.11 -11.22 -6.24
N SER A 547 -40.14 -11.75 -7.00
CA SER A 547 -40.02 -13.20 -7.20
C SER A 547 -39.32 -13.92 -6.05
N VAL A 548 -38.69 -13.19 -5.13
CA VAL A 548 -38.09 -13.73 -3.90
C VAL A 548 -39.14 -13.67 -2.78
N ALA A 549 -39.48 -14.83 -2.20
CA ALA A 549 -40.56 -14.95 -1.21
C ALA A 549 -40.25 -14.21 0.11
N GLU A 550 -38.99 -14.25 0.56
CA GLU A 550 -38.51 -13.59 1.79
C GLU A 550 -37.27 -12.75 1.48
N PRO A 551 -37.44 -11.48 1.04
CA PRO A 551 -36.32 -10.61 0.72
C PRO A 551 -35.57 -10.16 1.98
N ASP A 552 -34.26 -10.37 2.00
CA ASP A 552 -33.37 -9.90 3.05
C ASP A 552 -33.09 -8.40 2.93
N VAL A 553 -32.62 -7.77 4.02
CA VAL A 553 -32.33 -6.32 4.07
C VAL A 553 -31.39 -5.88 2.92
N PRO A 554 -30.33 -6.63 2.55
CA PRO A 554 -29.53 -6.33 1.35
C PRO A 554 -30.32 -6.25 0.04
N LEU A 555 -31.28 -7.15 -0.21
CA LEU A 555 -32.12 -7.10 -1.40
C LEU A 555 -33.08 -5.90 -1.39
N TRP A 556 -33.63 -5.53 -0.22
CA TRP A 556 -34.36 -4.25 -0.05
C TRP A 556 -33.48 -3.05 -0.38
N ASN A 557 -32.27 -3.01 0.16
CA ASN A 557 -31.31 -1.92 -0.07
C ASN A 557 -30.91 -1.81 -1.55
N ALA A 558 -30.76 -2.94 -2.24
CA ALA A 558 -30.49 -2.97 -3.68
C ALA A 558 -31.66 -2.38 -4.49
N MET A 559 -32.91 -2.69 -4.11
CA MET A 559 -34.09 -2.16 -4.79
C MET A 559 -34.30 -0.67 -4.51
N LEU A 560 -34.16 -0.24 -3.25
CA LEU A 560 -34.23 1.17 -2.83
C LEU A 560 -33.18 2.02 -3.55
N SER A 561 -31.94 1.55 -3.59
CA SER A 561 -30.85 2.21 -4.32
C SER A 561 -31.12 2.21 -5.82
N GLY A 562 -31.74 1.16 -6.35
CA GLY A 562 -32.13 1.06 -7.75
C GLY A 562 -33.12 2.14 -8.15
N TYR A 563 -34.24 2.26 -7.42
CA TYR A 563 -35.20 3.35 -7.62
C TYR A 563 -34.55 4.73 -7.44
N GLY A 564 -33.74 4.90 -6.39
CA GLY A 564 -33.05 6.16 -6.13
C GLY A 564 -32.09 6.59 -7.25
N SER A 565 -31.31 5.65 -7.80
CA SER A 565 -30.39 5.91 -8.92
C SER A 565 -31.08 6.27 -10.24
N CYS A 566 -32.34 5.86 -10.39
CA CYS A 566 -33.14 6.11 -11.59
C CYS A 566 -34.11 7.30 -11.42
N GLY A 567 -34.07 8.01 -10.28
CA GLY A 567 -34.91 9.20 -10.02
C GLY A 567 -36.34 8.90 -9.55
N TYR A 568 -36.69 7.64 -9.34
CA TYR A 568 -38.00 7.16 -8.87
C TYR A 568 -38.10 7.24 -7.35
N TRP A 569 -38.08 8.47 -6.81
CA TRP A 569 -37.99 8.71 -5.36
C TRP A 569 -39.27 8.29 -4.62
N ASP A 570 -40.42 8.44 -5.24
CA ASP A 570 -41.74 8.11 -4.69
C ASP A 570 -41.93 6.59 -4.62
N GLU A 571 -41.54 5.83 -5.64
CA GLU A 571 -41.49 4.37 -5.56
C GLU A 571 -40.45 3.89 -4.54
N GLY A 572 -39.33 4.60 -4.39
CA GLY A 572 -38.35 4.36 -3.33
C GLY A 572 -38.95 4.49 -1.92
N ILE A 573 -39.69 5.58 -1.64
CA ILE A 573 -40.39 5.79 -0.37
C ILE A 573 -41.50 4.75 -0.16
N SER A 574 -42.24 4.41 -1.22
CA SER A 574 -43.26 3.35 -1.19
C SER A 574 -42.65 1.99 -0.80
N MET A 575 -41.52 1.65 -1.40
CA MET A 575 -40.77 0.42 -1.10
C MET A 575 -40.23 0.41 0.33
N PHE A 576 -39.74 1.55 0.84
CA PHE A 576 -39.30 1.69 2.24
C PHE A 576 -40.46 1.49 3.22
N ASN A 577 -41.63 2.06 2.93
CA ASN A 577 -42.83 1.85 3.73
C ASN A 577 -43.31 0.38 3.70
N LEU A 578 -43.18 -0.30 2.56
CA LEU A 578 -43.47 -1.73 2.45
C LEU A 578 -42.52 -2.57 3.31
N MET A 579 -41.22 -2.27 3.29
CA MET A 579 -40.22 -2.91 4.14
C MET A 579 -40.61 -2.81 5.63
N LEU A 580 -40.99 -1.61 6.09
CA LEU A 580 -41.43 -1.37 7.47
C LEU A 580 -42.70 -2.16 7.83
N ARG A 581 -43.68 -2.21 6.92
CA ARG A 581 -44.94 -2.98 7.13
C ARG A 581 -44.71 -4.48 7.24
N GLN A 582 -43.68 -5.01 6.57
CA GLN A 582 -43.27 -6.40 6.69
C GLN A 582 -42.42 -6.69 7.95
N GLY A 583 -42.21 -5.70 8.81
CA GLY A 583 -41.48 -5.87 10.07
C GLY A 583 -39.97 -5.86 9.94
N ASN A 584 -39.42 -5.56 8.76
CA ASN A 584 -37.99 -5.45 8.54
C ASN A 584 -37.45 -4.16 9.19
N ARG A 585 -36.34 -4.26 9.91
CA ARG A 585 -35.69 -3.11 10.55
C ARG A 585 -34.73 -2.43 9.57
N PRO A 586 -34.90 -1.12 9.27
CA PRO A 586 -33.94 -0.38 8.47
C PRO A 586 -32.58 -0.32 9.14
N ASP A 587 -31.53 -0.49 8.35
CA ASP A 587 -30.14 -0.28 8.76
C ASP A 587 -29.58 1.02 8.15
N CYS A 588 -28.31 1.32 8.47
CA CYS A 588 -27.64 2.50 7.91
C CYS A 588 -27.64 2.49 6.38
N TYR A 589 -27.46 1.32 5.75
CA TYR A 589 -27.44 1.19 4.30
C TYR A 589 -28.81 1.41 3.66
N THR A 590 -29.89 1.04 4.36
CA THR A 590 -31.28 1.31 3.97
C THR A 590 -31.51 2.82 3.87
N MET A 591 -31.07 3.55 4.90
CA MET A 591 -31.23 5.00 4.94
C MET A 591 -30.40 5.69 3.85
N VAL A 592 -29.15 5.26 3.65
CA VAL A 592 -28.32 5.80 2.56
C VAL A 592 -28.93 5.50 1.19
N ALA A 593 -29.41 4.27 0.96
CA ALA A 593 -30.07 3.90 -0.29
C ALA A 593 -31.30 4.77 -0.56
N LEU A 594 -32.13 5.02 0.45
CA LEU A 594 -33.28 5.92 0.32
C LEU A 594 -32.86 7.36 0.02
N MET A 595 -31.84 7.87 0.72
CA MET A 595 -31.30 9.22 0.51
C MET A 595 -30.74 9.41 -0.90
N THR A 596 -30.21 8.36 -1.55
CA THR A 596 -29.71 8.49 -2.94
C THR A 596 -30.78 8.97 -3.92
N GLY A 597 -32.05 8.62 -3.72
CA GLY A 597 -33.17 9.06 -4.56
C GLY A 597 -33.65 10.48 -4.30
N VAL A 598 -33.34 11.06 -3.14
CA VAL A 598 -33.75 12.43 -2.78
C VAL A 598 -32.73 13.41 -3.35
N ILE A 599 -32.93 13.82 -4.61
CA ILE A 599 -32.01 14.67 -5.37
C ILE A 599 -32.59 16.08 -5.61
N ASP A 600 -33.90 16.18 -5.77
CA ASP A 600 -34.58 17.41 -6.19
C ASP A 600 -34.70 18.44 -5.03
N PRO A 601 -34.33 19.72 -5.23
CA PRO A 601 -34.61 20.81 -4.30
C PRO A 601 -36.06 20.88 -3.78
N GLY A 602 -37.04 20.51 -4.60
CA GLY A 602 -38.45 20.44 -4.21
C GLY A 602 -38.76 19.41 -3.12
N LEU A 603 -37.87 18.43 -2.89
CA LEU A 603 -38.06 17.34 -1.94
C LEU A 603 -37.55 17.64 -0.52
N THR A 604 -37.36 18.92 -0.18
CA THR A 604 -36.85 19.33 1.15
C THR A 604 -37.72 18.80 2.31
N LEU A 605 -39.04 18.71 2.12
CA LEU A 605 -39.94 18.15 3.13
C LEU A 605 -39.73 16.63 3.33
N VAL A 606 -39.51 15.90 2.24
CA VAL A 606 -39.20 14.47 2.26
C VAL A 606 -37.84 14.24 2.92
N ALA A 607 -36.82 15.04 2.54
CA ALA A 607 -35.50 15.03 3.15
C ALA A 607 -35.56 15.23 4.68
N ARG A 608 -36.34 16.21 5.16
CA ARG A 608 -36.58 16.45 6.59
C ARG A 608 -37.29 15.28 7.27
N SER A 609 -38.24 14.65 6.59
CA SER A 609 -38.96 13.47 7.10
C SER A 609 -38.03 12.26 7.27
N VAL A 610 -37.16 12.02 6.28
CA VAL A 610 -36.12 10.97 6.32
C VAL A 610 -35.11 11.25 7.43
N HIS A 611 -34.65 12.49 7.58
CA HIS A 611 -33.76 12.90 8.68
C HIS A 611 -34.44 12.74 10.05
N GLY A 612 -35.70 13.14 10.19
CA GLY A 612 -36.48 12.94 11.41
C GLY A 612 -36.62 11.47 11.79
N PHE A 613 -36.76 10.58 10.80
CA PHE A 613 -36.73 9.13 11.03
C PHE A 613 -35.36 8.65 11.53
N CYS A 614 -34.25 9.11 10.94
CA CYS A 614 -32.90 8.79 11.41
C CYS A 614 -32.72 9.17 12.88
N LEU A 615 -33.16 10.38 13.27
CA LEU A 615 -33.11 10.86 14.65
C LEU A 615 -33.95 10.00 15.60
N LYS A 616 -35.18 9.64 15.18
CA LYS A 616 -36.10 8.81 15.99
C LYS A 616 -35.53 7.41 16.26
N VAL A 617 -34.78 6.86 15.31
CA VAL A 617 -34.18 5.51 15.41
C VAL A 617 -32.71 5.56 15.88
N ASN A 618 -32.19 6.76 16.18
CA ASN A 618 -30.81 7.02 16.60
C ASN A 618 -29.74 6.55 15.59
N LEU A 619 -30.08 6.54 14.30
CA LEU A 619 -29.17 6.18 13.20
C LEU A 619 -28.28 7.35 12.77
N ASP A 620 -28.65 8.58 13.13
CA ASP A 620 -27.88 9.81 12.88
C ASP A 620 -26.53 9.85 13.61
N SER A 621 -26.43 9.14 14.74
CA SER A 621 -25.18 8.97 15.51
C SER A 621 -24.07 8.26 14.71
N HIS A 622 -24.41 7.54 13.64
CA HIS A 622 -23.44 6.92 12.76
C HIS A 622 -22.90 7.93 11.73
N SER A 623 -21.58 8.20 11.77
CA SER A 623 -20.88 9.11 10.83
C SER A 623 -21.24 8.84 9.34
N TYR A 624 -21.41 7.57 8.95
CA TYR A 624 -21.81 7.19 7.60
C TYR A 624 -23.19 7.74 7.18
N VAL A 625 -24.17 7.71 8.08
CA VAL A 625 -25.51 8.26 7.85
C VAL A 625 -25.45 9.80 7.88
N GLY A 626 -24.67 10.37 8.80
CA GLY A 626 -24.38 11.81 8.83
C GLY A 626 -23.84 12.34 7.51
N CYS A 627 -22.84 11.66 6.91
CA CYS A 627 -22.30 12.01 5.60
C CYS A 627 -23.36 11.98 4.49
N ALA A 628 -24.20 10.94 4.49
CA ALA A 628 -25.27 10.80 3.51
C ALA A 628 -26.36 11.87 3.66
N LEU A 629 -26.69 12.26 4.89
CA LEU A 629 -27.60 13.37 5.20
C LEU A 629 -27.04 14.71 4.71
N VAL A 630 -25.75 14.99 4.94
CA VAL A 630 -25.07 16.17 4.39
C VAL A 630 -25.19 16.17 2.87
N SER A 631 -24.84 15.06 2.21
CA SER A 631 -24.94 14.93 0.75
C SER A 631 -26.36 15.10 0.21
N MET A 632 -27.38 14.57 0.90
CA MET A 632 -28.79 14.74 0.55
C MET A 632 -29.22 16.20 0.65
N TYR A 633 -28.95 16.86 1.77
CA TYR A 633 -29.31 18.27 1.94
C TYR A 633 -28.56 19.20 0.97
N SER A 634 -27.29 18.90 0.69
CA SER A 634 -26.51 19.59 -0.34
C SER A 634 -27.14 19.44 -1.73
N ARG A 635 -27.62 18.23 -2.11
CA ARG A 635 -28.32 18.02 -3.39
C ARG A 635 -29.68 18.73 -3.44
N CYS A 636 -30.40 18.77 -2.32
CA CYS A 636 -31.64 19.53 -2.17
C CYS A 636 -31.41 21.07 -2.08
N LYS A 637 -30.17 21.56 -2.26
CA LYS A 637 -29.77 22.97 -2.11
C LYS A 637 -30.08 23.59 -0.73
N CYS A 638 -30.30 22.78 0.31
CA CYS A 638 -30.57 23.24 1.67
C CYS A 638 -29.28 23.26 2.50
N ILE A 639 -28.39 24.22 2.20
CA ILE A 639 -27.04 24.24 2.79
C ILE A 639 -27.05 24.43 4.32
N ALA A 640 -27.99 25.20 4.86
CA ALA A 640 -28.11 25.42 6.30
C ALA A 640 -28.38 24.10 7.07
N SER A 641 -29.23 23.24 6.54
CA SER A 641 -29.49 21.91 7.13
C SER A 641 -28.30 20.97 6.96
N ALA A 642 -27.59 21.05 5.82
CA ALA A 642 -26.36 20.29 5.62
C ALA A 642 -25.27 20.68 6.64
N CYS A 643 -25.07 21.98 6.89
CA CYS A 643 -24.13 22.48 7.89
C CYS A 643 -24.54 22.10 9.31
N GLY A 644 -25.83 22.17 9.63
CA GLY A 644 -26.35 21.73 10.93
C GLY A 644 -26.05 20.26 11.22
N VAL A 645 -26.25 19.39 10.23
CA VAL A 645 -25.89 17.96 10.34
C VAL A 645 -24.37 17.79 10.44
N PHE A 646 -23.60 18.48 9.62
CA PHE A 646 -22.13 18.39 9.61
C PHE A 646 -21.52 18.75 10.97
N SER A 647 -22.00 19.82 11.61
CA SER A 647 -21.57 20.24 12.96
C SER A 647 -21.90 19.23 14.05
N GLY A 648 -22.87 18.34 13.82
CA GLY A 648 -23.25 17.27 14.74
C GLY A 648 -22.44 15.98 14.59
N ILE A 649 -21.61 15.85 13.54
CA ILE A 649 -20.80 14.66 13.30
C ILE A 649 -19.64 14.63 14.32
N SER A 650 -19.51 13.54 15.08
CA SER A 650 -18.55 13.41 16.20
C SER A 650 -17.07 13.49 15.77
N GLU A 651 -16.78 13.34 14.48
CA GLU A 651 -15.47 13.59 13.88
C GLU A 651 -15.54 14.83 12.97
N PRO A 652 -15.09 16.02 13.42
CA PRO A 652 -15.26 17.28 12.69
C PRO A 652 -14.42 17.40 11.39
N THR A 653 -13.73 16.34 10.97
CA THR A 653 -12.88 16.32 9.77
C THR A 653 -13.09 15.06 8.92
N ASP A 654 -14.20 14.33 9.02
CA ASP A 654 -14.43 13.18 8.13
C ASP A 654 -14.28 13.59 6.64
N LEU A 655 -13.42 12.88 5.90
CA LEU A 655 -13.08 13.26 4.52
C LEU A 655 -14.31 13.21 3.61
N VAL A 656 -15.19 12.24 3.82
CA VAL A 656 -16.39 12.03 3.00
C VAL A 656 -17.43 13.12 3.31
N ALA A 657 -17.62 13.46 4.58
CA ALA A 657 -18.48 14.55 5.00
C ALA A 657 -18.00 15.90 4.46
N CYS A 658 -16.71 16.23 4.65
CA CYS A 658 -16.09 17.45 4.13
C CYS A 658 -16.19 17.51 2.59
N SER A 659 -15.89 16.42 1.88
CA SER A 659 -16.00 16.37 0.41
C SER A 659 -17.43 16.63 -0.06
N SER A 660 -18.40 16.02 0.62
CA SER A 660 -19.82 16.19 0.32
C SER A 660 -20.27 17.64 0.55
N LEU A 661 -19.81 18.26 1.64
CA LEU A 661 -20.15 19.64 1.97
C LEU A 661 -19.45 20.66 1.06
N ILE A 662 -18.17 20.46 0.71
CA ILE A 662 -17.44 21.28 -0.27
C ILE A 662 -18.14 21.23 -1.63
N ASN A 663 -18.51 20.03 -2.10
CA ASN A 663 -19.29 19.86 -3.32
C ASN A 663 -20.66 20.54 -3.21
N GLY A 664 -21.32 20.46 -2.05
CA GLY A 664 -22.57 21.15 -1.77
C GLY A 664 -22.45 22.66 -1.85
N TYR A 665 -21.46 23.24 -1.18
CA TYR A 665 -21.17 24.68 -1.23
C TYR A 665 -20.88 25.13 -2.66
N SER A 666 -20.03 24.41 -3.39
CA SER A 666 -19.70 24.69 -4.79
C SER A 666 -20.95 24.71 -5.69
N LYS A 667 -21.80 23.68 -5.60
CA LYS A 667 -23.05 23.60 -6.39
C LYS A 667 -24.11 24.64 -6.02
N CYS A 668 -24.05 25.15 -4.79
CA CYS A 668 -24.93 26.21 -4.31
C CYS A 668 -24.35 27.62 -4.56
N GLY A 669 -23.23 27.76 -5.27
CA GLY A 669 -22.59 29.05 -5.54
C GLY A 669 -21.80 29.66 -4.38
N HIS A 670 -21.69 28.95 -3.25
CA HIS A 670 -20.97 29.39 -2.05
C HIS A 670 -19.49 28.98 -2.14
N HIS A 671 -18.81 29.47 -3.19
CA HIS A 671 -17.46 29.01 -3.54
C HIS A 671 -16.40 29.37 -2.49
N LYS A 672 -16.52 30.50 -1.80
CA LYS A 672 -15.54 30.94 -0.78
C LYS A 672 -15.53 29.99 0.41
N GLU A 673 -16.71 29.60 0.89
CA GLU A 673 -16.90 28.65 1.97
C GLU A 673 -16.35 27.26 1.59
N ALA A 674 -16.53 26.85 0.33
CA ALA A 674 -15.94 25.62 -0.20
C ALA A 674 -14.40 25.64 -0.13
N LEU A 675 -13.75 26.75 -0.50
CA LEU A 675 -12.30 26.91 -0.44
C LEU A 675 -11.77 26.97 1.01
N CYS A 676 -12.48 27.66 1.92
CA CYS A 676 -12.14 27.70 3.34
C CYS A 676 -12.13 26.29 3.95
N LEU A 677 -13.20 25.52 3.72
CA LEU A 677 -13.32 24.16 4.23
C LEU A 677 -12.28 23.20 3.62
N PHE A 678 -11.91 23.39 2.35
CA PHE A 678 -10.81 22.66 1.73
C PHE A 678 -9.46 22.95 2.41
N ASN A 679 -9.20 24.20 2.79
CA ASN A 679 -7.97 24.55 3.50
C ASN A 679 -7.92 23.90 4.89
N GLU A 680 -9.02 23.90 5.64
CA GLU A 680 -9.12 23.19 6.93
C GLU A 680 -8.86 21.69 6.77
N LEU A 681 -9.45 21.08 5.74
CA LEU A 681 -9.22 19.67 5.40
C LEU A 681 -7.73 19.40 5.14
N ARG A 682 -7.06 20.27 4.38
CA ARG A 682 -5.61 20.17 4.10
C ARG A 682 -4.76 20.30 5.36
N MET A 683 -5.09 21.26 6.24
CA MET A 683 -4.38 21.49 7.50
C MET A 683 -4.54 20.34 8.50
N SER A 684 -5.63 19.57 8.41
CA SER A 684 -5.86 18.36 9.21
C SER A 684 -5.01 17.13 8.78
N GLY A 685 -4.19 17.27 7.73
CA GLY A 685 -3.33 16.19 7.22
C GLY A 685 -4.08 15.14 6.37
N LYS A 686 -5.37 15.35 6.08
CA LYS A 686 -6.15 14.49 5.18
C LYS A 686 -5.80 14.81 3.73
N LYS A 687 -5.81 13.78 2.89
CA LYS A 687 -5.49 13.89 1.45
C LYS A 687 -6.78 13.88 0.63
N PRO A 688 -7.20 15.04 0.09
CA PRO A 688 -8.18 15.13 -0.98
C PRO A 688 -7.94 14.15 -2.13
N ASP A 689 -9.00 13.57 -2.68
CA ASP A 689 -8.94 12.79 -3.91
C ASP A 689 -9.03 13.67 -5.16
N SER A 690 -8.81 13.09 -6.34
CA SER A 690 -8.81 13.85 -7.61
C SER A 690 -10.16 14.50 -7.92
N VAL A 691 -11.27 13.91 -7.46
CA VAL A 691 -12.62 14.46 -7.64
C VAL A 691 -12.82 15.72 -6.82
N LEU A 692 -12.46 15.71 -5.53
CA LEU A 692 -12.57 16.88 -4.67
C LEU A 692 -11.67 18.01 -5.17
N VAL A 693 -10.45 17.69 -5.59
CA VAL A 693 -9.51 18.69 -6.15
C VAL A 693 -10.09 19.36 -7.40
N ALA A 694 -10.73 18.59 -8.30
CA ALA A 694 -11.38 19.16 -9.48
C ALA A 694 -12.55 20.11 -9.11
N ILE A 695 -13.34 19.78 -8.09
CA ILE A 695 -14.44 20.64 -7.58
C ILE A 695 -13.89 21.95 -6.99
N VAL A 696 -12.78 21.87 -6.25
CA VAL A 696 -12.12 23.04 -5.67
C VAL A 696 -11.55 23.94 -6.76
N LEU A 697 -10.89 23.36 -7.77
CA LEU A 697 -10.40 24.09 -8.95
C LEU A 697 -11.54 24.78 -9.71
N GLY A 698 -12.67 24.09 -9.89
CA GLY A 698 -13.87 24.71 -10.46
C GLY A 698 -14.38 25.88 -9.61
N SER A 699 -14.34 25.77 -8.28
CA SER A 699 -14.71 26.87 -7.39
C SER A 699 -13.74 28.05 -7.46
N CYS A 700 -12.45 27.81 -7.69
CA CYS A 700 -11.49 28.88 -8.01
C CYS A 700 -11.81 29.55 -9.35
N ALA A 701 -12.20 28.76 -10.35
CA ALA A 701 -12.54 29.25 -11.68
C ALA A 701 -13.76 30.19 -11.64
N GLU A 702 -14.82 29.80 -10.91
CA GLU A 702 -16.03 30.63 -10.73
C GLU A 702 -15.76 31.91 -9.92
N LEU A 703 -14.79 31.89 -8.99
CA LEU A 703 -14.35 33.08 -8.27
C LEU A 703 -13.32 33.93 -9.03
N SER A 704 -12.82 33.44 -10.18
CA SER A 704 -11.67 34.01 -10.88
C SER A 704 -10.44 34.22 -9.99
N ASP A 705 -10.23 33.35 -9.00
CA ASP A 705 -9.12 33.43 -8.04
C ASP A 705 -7.89 32.66 -8.56
N SER A 706 -7.07 33.34 -9.37
CA SER A 706 -5.86 32.76 -9.95
C SER A 706 -4.81 32.40 -8.90
N LEU A 707 -4.73 33.14 -7.79
CA LEU A 707 -3.70 32.95 -6.76
C LEU A 707 -3.98 31.66 -6.00
N TYR A 708 -5.21 31.48 -5.52
CA TYR A 708 -5.59 30.24 -4.83
C TYR A 708 -5.56 29.05 -5.80
N GLY A 709 -5.95 29.25 -7.06
CA GLY A 709 -5.79 28.26 -8.13
C GLY A 709 -4.35 27.78 -8.31
N GLN A 710 -3.36 28.67 -8.26
CA GLN A 710 -1.93 28.33 -8.33
C GLN A 710 -1.45 27.56 -7.08
N GLU A 711 -1.96 27.87 -5.89
CA GLU A 711 -1.68 27.09 -4.68
C GLU A 711 -2.19 25.65 -4.80
N VAL A 712 -3.42 25.48 -5.32
CA VAL A 712 -4.03 24.17 -5.55
C VAL A 712 -3.28 23.42 -6.65
N HIS A 713 -2.84 24.09 -7.72
CA HIS A 713 -1.98 23.48 -8.75
C HIS A 713 -0.65 23.00 -8.17
N SER A 714 -0.02 23.77 -7.27
CA SER A 714 1.18 23.35 -6.55
C SER A 714 0.94 22.14 -5.64
N TYR A 715 -0.28 21.99 -5.11
CA TYR A 715 -0.70 20.78 -4.40
C TYR A 715 -0.84 19.57 -5.34
N VAL A 716 -1.48 19.75 -6.51
CA VAL A 716 -1.64 18.70 -7.54
C VAL A 716 -0.29 18.09 -7.93
N ILE A 717 0.69 18.93 -8.24
CA ILE A 717 2.04 18.49 -8.62
C ILE A 717 2.71 17.71 -7.48
N ARG A 718 2.58 18.17 -6.23
CA ARG A 718 3.16 17.49 -5.07
C ARG A 718 2.53 16.12 -4.78
N GLN A 719 1.27 15.91 -5.18
CA GLN A 719 0.57 14.63 -5.01
C GLN A 719 0.69 13.70 -6.22
N GLY A 720 1.31 14.12 -7.33
CA GLY A 720 1.39 13.30 -8.54
C GLY A 720 0.04 13.16 -9.27
N LEU A 721 -0.85 14.15 -9.13
CA LEU A 721 -2.20 14.14 -9.71
C LEU A 721 -2.28 14.86 -11.07
N GLU A 722 -1.16 15.37 -11.59
CA GLU A 722 -1.09 16.15 -12.82
C GLU A 722 -1.49 15.40 -14.10
N LEU A 723 -1.39 14.06 -14.07
CA LEU A 723 -1.79 13.18 -15.18
C LEU A 723 -3.25 12.73 -15.10
N ASP A 724 -3.96 13.03 -14.00
CA ASP A 724 -5.38 12.71 -13.90
C ASP A 724 -6.18 13.61 -14.86
N ILE A 725 -6.95 13.00 -15.77
CA ILE A 725 -7.70 13.69 -16.82
C ILE A 725 -8.71 14.70 -16.24
N LYS A 726 -9.33 14.38 -15.10
CA LYS A 726 -10.31 15.29 -14.47
C LYS A 726 -9.61 16.49 -13.85
N VAL A 727 -8.49 16.27 -13.17
CA VAL A 727 -7.72 17.34 -12.54
C VAL A 727 -7.07 18.24 -13.57
N SER A 728 -6.45 17.67 -14.61
CA SER A 728 -5.85 18.43 -15.71
C SER A 728 -6.89 19.25 -16.47
N SER A 729 -8.06 18.70 -16.77
CA SER A 729 -9.16 19.46 -17.40
C SER A 729 -9.65 20.60 -16.50
N ALA A 730 -9.82 20.35 -15.19
CA ALA A 730 -10.23 21.39 -14.23
C ALA A 730 -9.17 22.49 -14.03
N LEU A 731 -7.88 22.16 -14.11
CA LEU A 731 -6.79 23.15 -14.09
C LEU A 731 -6.84 24.04 -15.33
N ILE A 732 -7.08 23.45 -16.50
CA ILE A 732 -7.22 24.18 -17.76
C ILE A 732 -8.42 25.12 -17.69
N ASP A 733 -9.58 24.65 -17.21
CA ASP A 733 -10.77 25.48 -16.99
C ASP A 733 -10.49 26.66 -16.06
N MET A 734 -9.85 26.38 -14.92
CA MET A 734 -9.50 27.39 -13.92
C MET A 734 -8.58 28.47 -14.49
N TYR A 735 -7.47 28.10 -15.13
CA TYR A 735 -6.58 29.10 -15.72
C TYR A 735 -7.24 29.87 -16.87
N SER A 736 -8.10 29.21 -17.65
CA SER A 736 -8.84 29.83 -18.75
C SER A 736 -9.82 30.91 -18.26
N LYS A 737 -10.66 30.57 -17.27
CA LYS A 737 -11.64 31.51 -16.69
C LYS A 737 -10.99 32.61 -15.86
N CYS A 738 -9.84 32.35 -15.23
CA CYS A 738 -9.05 33.36 -14.52
C CYS A 738 -8.26 34.30 -15.46
N GLY A 739 -8.38 34.18 -16.78
CA GLY A 739 -7.69 35.04 -17.75
C GLY A 739 -6.20 34.76 -17.94
N VAL A 740 -5.67 33.67 -17.39
CA VAL A 740 -4.24 33.27 -17.52
C VAL A 740 -4.11 32.23 -18.64
N LEU A 741 -4.51 32.63 -19.85
CA LEU A 741 -4.66 31.75 -20.99
C LEU A 741 -3.36 31.03 -21.39
N ASP A 742 -2.19 31.67 -21.28
CA ASP A 742 -0.89 31.07 -21.59
C ASP A 742 -0.61 29.82 -20.75
N SER A 743 -0.99 29.85 -19.47
CA SER A 743 -0.84 28.70 -18.56
C SER A 743 -1.82 27.58 -18.92
N ALA A 744 -3.07 27.93 -19.27
CA ALA A 744 -4.05 26.96 -19.74
C ALA A 744 -3.60 26.24 -21.02
N MET A 745 -3.09 26.99 -22.00
CA MET A 745 -2.58 26.45 -23.26
C MET A 745 -1.34 25.58 -23.07
N THR A 746 -0.42 25.99 -22.19
CA THR A 746 0.76 25.19 -21.84
C THR A 746 0.38 23.87 -21.18
N LEU A 747 -0.62 23.88 -20.30
CA LEU A 747 -1.15 22.67 -19.66
C LEU A 747 -1.82 21.76 -20.69
N PHE A 748 -2.70 22.31 -21.53
CA PHE A 748 -3.39 21.56 -22.59
C PHE A 748 -2.42 20.85 -23.54
N ALA A 749 -1.31 21.51 -23.89
CA ALA A 749 -0.26 20.90 -24.72
C ALA A 749 0.43 19.70 -24.04
N LYS A 750 0.58 19.73 -22.72
CA LYS A 750 1.26 18.68 -21.93
C LYS A 750 0.38 17.49 -21.58
N VAL A 751 -0.93 17.59 -21.69
CA VAL A 751 -1.84 16.46 -21.41
C VAL A 751 -1.70 15.39 -22.51
N PRO A 752 -1.33 14.14 -22.16
CA PRO A 752 -1.08 13.07 -23.14
C PRO A 752 -2.37 12.58 -23.82
N GLU A 753 -3.48 12.51 -23.06
CA GLU A 753 -4.80 12.15 -23.58
C GLU A 753 -5.76 13.33 -23.42
N LYS A 754 -6.11 13.97 -24.52
CA LYS A 754 -7.08 15.08 -24.55
C LYS A 754 -8.49 14.52 -24.57
N SER A 755 -9.35 15.05 -23.70
CA SER A 755 -10.76 14.69 -23.62
C SER A 755 -11.64 15.80 -24.19
N VAL A 756 -12.90 15.47 -24.53
CA VAL A 756 -13.93 16.46 -24.92
C VAL A 756 -14.01 17.60 -23.89
N VAL A 757 -13.96 17.27 -22.60
CA VAL A 757 -14.00 18.26 -21.50
C VAL A 757 -12.82 19.22 -21.57
N SER A 758 -11.60 18.73 -21.82
CA SER A 758 -10.41 19.60 -21.94
C SER A 758 -10.47 20.53 -23.15
N PHE A 759 -11.03 20.08 -24.28
CA PHE A 759 -11.27 20.94 -25.43
C PHE A 759 -12.34 22.00 -25.13
N ASN A 760 -13.44 21.61 -24.49
CA ASN A 760 -14.52 22.53 -24.11
C ASN A 760 -13.99 23.68 -23.22
N SER A 761 -13.14 23.37 -22.24
CA SER A 761 -12.52 24.39 -21.38
C SER A 761 -11.62 25.36 -22.14
N VAL A 762 -10.83 24.89 -23.11
CA VAL A 762 -9.98 25.77 -23.95
C VAL A 762 -10.81 26.60 -24.92
N ILE A 763 -11.81 26.00 -25.58
CA ILE A 763 -12.70 26.70 -26.51
C ILE A 763 -13.44 27.83 -25.77
N LEU A 764 -14.04 27.52 -24.61
CA LEU A 764 -14.69 28.53 -23.77
C LEU A 764 -13.70 29.59 -23.30
N GLY A 765 -12.52 29.18 -22.84
CA GLY A 765 -11.45 30.08 -22.42
C GLY A 765 -11.03 31.07 -23.50
N LEU A 766 -10.75 30.58 -24.71
CA LEU A 766 -10.40 31.40 -25.87
C LEU A 766 -11.55 32.35 -26.22
N GLY A 767 -12.80 31.86 -26.19
CA GLY A 767 -13.98 32.67 -26.47
C GLY A 767 -14.21 33.80 -25.48
N LEU A 768 -14.11 33.54 -24.18
CA LEU A 768 -14.24 34.53 -23.12
C LEU A 768 -13.14 35.60 -23.16
N ASN A 769 -11.97 35.27 -23.72
CA ASN A 769 -10.86 36.21 -23.89
C ASN A 769 -10.85 36.87 -25.29
N GLY A 770 -11.89 36.68 -26.10
CA GLY A 770 -12.05 37.33 -27.41
C GLY A 770 -11.27 36.71 -28.57
N PHE A 771 -10.68 35.52 -28.38
CA PHE A 771 -9.93 34.79 -29.42
C PHE A 771 -10.82 33.80 -30.18
N ALA A 772 -11.91 34.28 -30.78
CA ALA A 772 -12.89 33.42 -31.46
C ALA A 772 -12.28 32.54 -32.56
N SER A 773 -11.41 33.08 -33.41
CA SER A 773 -10.78 32.31 -34.48
C SER A 773 -10.01 31.11 -33.95
N SER A 774 -9.21 31.31 -32.89
CA SER A 774 -8.47 30.22 -32.25
C SER A 774 -9.39 29.22 -31.54
N ALA A 775 -10.54 29.66 -31.03
CA ALA A 775 -11.54 28.76 -30.46
C ALA A 775 -12.14 27.82 -31.52
N PHE A 776 -12.44 28.34 -32.72
CA PHE A 776 -12.88 27.53 -33.85
C PHE A 776 -11.79 26.59 -34.37
N GLU A 777 -10.53 27.04 -34.44
CA GLU A 777 -9.40 26.16 -34.78
C GLU A 777 -9.28 24.98 -33.80
N LYS A 778 -9.52 25.21 -32.51
CA LYS A 778 -9.53 24.12 -31.50
C LYS A 778 -10.71 23.18 -31.64
N PHE A 779 -11.86 23.68 -32.09
CA PHE A 779 -13.00 22.83 -32.42
C PHE A 779 -12.70 21.95 -33.65
N ASP A 780 -12.05 22.49 -34.68
CA ASP A 780 -11.66 21.71 -35.85
C ASP A 780 -10.61 20.64 -35.48
N GLU A 781 -9.61 20.97 -34.65
CA GLU A 781 -8.64 20.00 -34.10
C GLU A 781 -9.34 18.86 -33.33
N MET A 782 -10.38 19.18 -32.54
CA MET A 782 -11.17 18.18 -31.83
C MET A 782 -11.85 17.19 -32.79
N LEU A 783 -12.40 17.67 -33.91
CA LEU A 783 -13.02 16.85 -34.93
C LEU A 783 -12.00 15.97 -35.66
N GLU A 784 -10.83 16.51 -36.00
CA GLU A 784 -9.73 15.76 -36.64
C GLU A 784 -9.22 14.61 -35.76
N MET A 785 -9.25 14.79 -34.43
CA MET A 785 -8.92 13.73 -33.46
C MET A 785 -10.02 12.66 -33.31
N GLY A 786 -11.15 12.80 -34.00
CA GLY A 786 -12.29 11.87 -33.93
C GLY A 786 -13.09 11.98 -32.63
N LEU A 787 -12.92 13.05 -31.86
CA LEU A 787 -13.71 13.31 -30.66
C LEU A 787 -15.07 13.87 -31.06
N GLN A 788 -16.13 13.36 -30.44
CA GLN A 788 -17.51 13.81 -30.72
C GLN A 788 -17.85 15.04 -29.87
N PRO A 789 -18.21 16.18 -30.49
CA PRO A 789 -18.74 17.35 -29.79
C PRO A 789 -19.98 17.03 -28.98
N ASP A 790 -20.08 17.60 -27.79
CA ASP A 790 -21.24 17.47 -26.91
C ASP A 790 -21.99 18.80 -26.77
N GLU A 791 -23.08 18.77 -26.00
CA GLU A 791 -23.86 19.95 -25.63
C GLU A 791 -23.00 21.08 -25.04
N VAL A 792 -21.98 20.75 -24.25
CA VAL A 792 -21.12 21.75 -23.61
C VAL A 792 -20.18 22.39 -24.65
N THR A 793 -19.72 21.63 -25.65
CA THR A 793 -18.93 22.17 -26.77
C THR A 793 -19.71 23.26 -27.50
N PHE A 794 -20.98 23.02 -27.82
CA PHE A 794 -21.80 24.00 -28.53
C PHE A 794 -22.19 25.19 -27.66
N SER A 795 -22.46 25.01 -26.36
CA SER A 795 -22.58 26.14 -25.42
C SER A 795 -21.33 27.02 -25.42
N ALA A 796 -20.12 26.43 -25.41
CA ALA A 796 -18.87 27.17 -25.44
C ALA A 796 -18.66 27.95 -26.76
N LEU A 797 -18.96 27.32 -27.90
CA LEU A 797 -18.90 27.97 -29.22
C LEU A 797 -19.91 29.10 -29.35
N LEU A 798 -21.16 28.89 -28.93
CA LEU A 798 -22.19 29.92 -28.95
C LEU A 798 -21.84 31.09 -28.02
N CYS A 799 -21.29 30.81 -26.84
CA CYS A 799 -20.76 31.84 -25.95
C CYS A 799 -19.65 32.65 -26.61
N THR A 800 -18.76 31.97 -27.35
CA THR A 800 -17.67 32.60 -28.10
C THR A 800 -18.21 33.54 -29.19
N CYS A 801 -19.22 33.09 -29.94
CA CYS A 801 -19.91 33.90 -30.93
C CYS A 801 -20.60 35.11 -30.30
N CYS A 802 -21.27 34.93 -29.15
CA CYS A 802 -21.88 36.04 -28.42
C CYS A 802 -20.84 37.07 -28.02
N HIS A 803 -19.74 36.66 -27.40
CA HIS A 803 -18.70 37.61 -26.94
C HIS A 803 -18.01 38.34 -28.10
N SER A 804 -17.92 37.69 -29.26
CA SER A 804 -17.25 38.25 -30.45
C SER A 804 -18.20 38.88 -31.47
N GLY A 805 -19.51 38.88 -31.21
CA GLY A 805 -20.53 39.45 -32.13
C GLY A 805 -20.73 38.68 -33.45
N LEU A 806 -20.37 37.40 -33.50
CA LEU A 806 -20.40 36.57 -34.72
C LEU A 806 -21.80 35.94 -34.93
N LEU A 807 -22.76 36.75 -35.40
CA LEU A 807 -24.16 36.32 -35.53
C LEU A 807 -24.33 35.12 -36.48
N HIS A 808 -23.75 35.19 -37.67
CA HIS A 808 -23.94 34.18 -38.72
C HIS A 808 -23.31 32.84 -38.32
N GLU A 809 -22.10 32.89 -37.78
CA GLU A 809 -21.37 31.73 -37.29
C GLU A 809 -22.09 31.08 -36.11
N GLY A 810 -22.62 31.87 -35.16
CA GLY A 810 -23.41 31.34 -34.05
C GLY A 810 -24.70 30.64 -34.50
N GLN A 811 -25.42 31.21 -35.47
CA GLN A 811 -26.61 30.57 -36.05
C GLN A 811 -26.26 29.27 -36.79
N GLU A 812 -25.18 29.25 -37.57
CA GLU A 812 -24.72 28.04 -38.25
C GLU A 812 -24.33 26.95 -37.24
N MET A 813 -23.59 27.28 -36.18
CA MET A 813 -23.22 26.29 -35.15
C MET A 813 -24.44 25.70 -34.44
N PHE A 814 -25.46 26.52 -34.14
CA PHE A 814 -26.71 26.04 -33.55
C PHE A 814 -27.46 25.07 -34.48
N MET A 815 -27.44 25.31 -35.79
CA MET A 815 -28.03 24.41 -36.78
C MET A 815 -27.22 23.11 -36.96
N ARG A 816 -25.88 23.22 -37.04
CA ARG A 816 -24.97 22.08 -37.16
C ARG A 816 -25.06 21.13 -35.98
N MET A 817 -25.20 21.66 -34.77
CA MET A 817 -25.39 20.88 -33.54
C MET A 817 -26.47 19.80 -33.70
N LYS A 818 -27.63 20.16 -34.26
CA LYS A 818 -28.73 19.22 -34.49
C LYS A 818 -28.56 18.40 -35.78
N ARG A 819 -28.18 19.05 -36.89
CA ARG A 819 -28.14 18.44 -38.23
C ARG A 819 -27.02 17.42 -38.39
N GLU A 820 -25.82 17.74 -37.89
CA GLU A 820 -24.60 16.97 -38.14
C GLU A 820 -24.24 16.08 -36.95
N PHE A 821 -24.47 16.56 -35.72
CA PHE A 821 -24.04 15.87 -34.50
C PHE A 821 -25.18 15.25 -33.69
N GLY A 822 -26.44 15.50 -34.08
CA GLY A 822 -27.61 14.94 -33.40
C GLY A 822 -27.79 15.40 -31.95
N VAL A 823 -27.18 16.53 -31.58
CA VAL A 823 -27.27 17.13 -30.24
C VAL A 823 -28.52 18.02 -30.18
N GLU A 824 -29.42 17.74 -29.25
CA GLU A 824 -30.67 18.51 -29.10
C GLU A 824 -30.45 19.80 -28.29
N PRO A 825 -31.00 20.95 -28.74
CA PRO A 825 -30.85 22.21 -28.03
C PRO A 825 -31.44 22.22 -26.62
N ARG A 826 -30.60 22.54 -25.63
CA ARG A 826 -31.00 22.83 -24.24
C ARG A 826 -31.25 24.33 -24.00
N THR A 827 -31.82 24.67 -22.85
CA THR A 827 -32.07 26.05 -22.40
C THR A 827 -30.88 26.99 -22.63
N GLU A 828 -29.67 26.59 -22.25
CA GLU A 828 -28.46 27.42 -22.39
C GLU A 828 -28.15 27.83 -23.83
N HIS A 829 -28.33 26.92 -24.79
CA HIS A 829 -28.11 27.22 -26.21
C HIS A 829 -29.12 28.25 -26.71
N HIS A 830 -30.39 28.13 -26.30
CA HIS A 830 -31.44 29.10 -26.64
C HIS A 830 -31.14 30.47 -26.02
N VAL A 831 -30.64 30.51 -24.78
CA VAL A 831 -30.18 31.74 -24.12
C VAL A 831 -29.09 32.42 -24.94
N TYR A 832 -28.08 31.69 -25.41
CA TYR A 832 -27.02 32.28 -26.24
C TYR A 832 -27.54 32.78 -27.58
N ILE A 833 -28.42 32.05 -28.26
CA ILE A 833 -28.99 32.51 -29.53
C ILE A 833 -29.84 33.78 -29.36
N VAL A 834 -30.67 33.85 -28.31
CA VAL A 834 -31.44 35.06 -27.99
C VAL A 834 -30.50 36.23 -27.70
N LYS A 835 -29.43 36.03 -26.91
CA LYS A 835 -28.42 37.07 -26.66
C LYS A 835 -27.70 37.51 -27.93
N LEU A 836 -27.34 36.57 -28.81
CA LEU A 836 -26.66 36.84 -30.08
C LEU A 836 -27.52 37.70 -31.02
N MET A 837 -28.81 37.34 -31.17
CA MET A 837 -29.79 38.12 -31.93
C MET A 837 -30.01 39.50 -31.31
N GLY A 838 -30.14 39.54 -29.99
CA GLY A 838 -30.23 40.78 -29.23
C GLY A 838 -29.04 41.69 -29.48
N MET A 839 -27.80 41.21 -29.34
CA MET A 839 -26.59 42.00 -29.61
C MET A 839 -26.53 42.55 -31.04
N ALA A 840 -27.10 41.84 -32.02
CA ALA A 840 -27.23 42.29 -33.40
C ALA A 840 -28.37 43.30 -33.64
N GLY A 841 -29.11 43.69 -32.60
CA GLY A 841 -30.24 44.62 -32.67
C GLY A 841 -31.55 44.00 -33.18
N LYS A 842 -31.61 42.67 -33.31
CA LYS A 842 -32.77 41.93 -33.84
C LYS A 842 -33.69 41.43 -32.72
N VAL A 843 -34.14 42.35 -31.85
CA VAL A 843 -34.89 42.00 -30.63
C VAL A 843 -36.27 41.42 -30.94
N GLU A 844 -36.95 41.92 -31.98
CA GLU A 844 -38.24 41.38 -32.46
C GLU A 844 -38.10 39.94 -32.97
N GLU A 845 -37.10 39.65 -33.82
CA GLU A 845 -36.80 38.29 -34.29
C GLU A 845 -36.48 37.35 -33.12
N ALA A 846 -35.78 37.85 -32.10
CA ALA A 846 -35.49 37.08 -30.89
C ALA A 846 -36.76 36.74 -30.10
N PHE A 847 -37.71 37.66 -29.99
CA PHE A 847 -39.01 37.41 -29.35
C PHE A 847 -39.84 36.38 -30.12
N GLU A 848 -39.91 36.48 -31.44
CA GLU A 848 -40.59 35.50 -32.30
C GLU A 848 -39.97 34.10 -32.13
N PHE A 849 -38.64 34.02 -32.05
CA PHE A 849 -37.94 32.77 -31.77
C PHE A 849 -38.33 32.19 -30.41
N VAL A 850 -38.34 32.98 -29.33
CA VAL A 850 -38.79 32.52 -28.00
C VAL A 850 -40.23 32.01 -28.04
N MET A 851 -41.10 32.67 -28.81
CA MET A 851 -42.50 32.25 -28.99
C MET A 851 -42.67 30.94 -29.76
N SER A 852 -41.71 30.59 -30.60
CA SER A 852 -41.70 29.33 -31.35
C SER A 852 -41.31 28.11 -30.49
N LEU A 853 -40.78 28.33 -29.28
CA LEU A 853 -40.27 27.25 -28.43
C LEU A 853 -41.40 26.43 -27.76
N PRO A 854 -41.15 25.14 -27.46
CA PRO A 854 -42.10 24.31 -26.70
C PRO A 854 -42.43 24.92 -25.34
N ARG A 855 -43.71 24.96 -24.98
CA ARG A 855 -44.17 25.49 -23.68
C ARG A 855 -44.17 24.39 -22.61
N PRO A 856 -43.85 24.71 -21.34
CA PRO A 856 -43.45 26.04 -20.83
C PRO A 856 -42.00 26.40 -21.21
N VAL A 857 -41.78 27.68 -21.51
CA VAL A 857 -40.45 28.21 -21.85
C VAL A 857 -39.70 28.54 -20.55
N ASP A 858 -38.44 28.12 -20.48
CA ASP A 858 -37.58 28.33 -19.32
C ASP A 858 -37.31 29.82 -19.04
N THR A 859 -37.26 30.20 -17.76
CA THR A 859 -37.12 31.60 -17.33
C THR A 859 -35.74 32.18 -17.64
N GLY A 860 -34.71 31.36 -17.81
CA GLY A 860 -33.40 31.79 -18.30
C GLY A 860 -33.47 32.41 -19.69
N ILE A 861 -34.31 31.86 -20.58
CA ILE A 861 -34.50 32.37 -21.96
C ILE A 861 -35.23 33.71 -21.93
N TRP A 862 -36.26 33.83 -21.09
CA TRP A 862 -36.96 35.09 -20.88
C TRP A 862 -36.06 36.17 -20.28
N GLY A 863 -35.22 35.81 -19.31
CA GLY A 863 -34.23 36.70 -18.73
C GLY A 863 -33.20 37.18 -19.76
N ALA A 864 -32.78 36.31 -20.68
CA ALA A 864 -31.89 36.68 -21.78
C ALA A 864 -32.53 37.72 -22.71
N LEU A 865 -33.82 37.54 -23.04
CA LEU A 865 -34.56 38.50 -23.86
C LEU A 865 -34.78 39.83 -23.12
N LEU A 866 -35.09 39.80 -21.82
CA LEU A 866 -35.22 41.00 -20.99
C LEU A 866 -33.92 41.80 -20.96
N SER A 867 -32.76 41.11 -20.85
CA SER A 867 -31.45 41.75 -20.94
C SER A 867 -31.21 42.42 -22.30
N CYS A 868 -31.71 41.84 -23.40
CA CYS A 868 -31.63 42.46 -24.72
C CYS A 868 -32.52 43.72 -24.81
N CYS A 869 -33.72 43.68 -24.21
CA CYS A 869 -34.60 44.84 -24.13
C CYS A 869 -33.99 45.98 -23.30
N GLU A 870 -33.26 45.67 -22.21
CA GLU A 870 -32.52 46.66 -21.41
C GLU A 870 -31.43 47.37 -22.24
N VAL A 871 -30.72 46.63 -23.09
CA VAL A 871 -29.62 47.17 -23.92
C VAL A 871 -30.15 48.03 -25.06
N HIS A 872 -31.25 47.66 -25.70
CA HIS A 872 -31.83 48.34 -26.88
C HIS A 872 -32.94 49.32 -26.56
N GLU A 873 -33.25 49.52 -25.29
CA GLU A 873 -34.28 50.45 -24.83
C GLU A 873 -35.68 50.19 -25.43
N ASP A 874 -36.09 48.93 -25.54
CA ASP A 874 -37.47 48.53 -25.91
C ASP A 874 -38.36 48.29 -24.67
N ALA A 875 -39.11 49.32 -24.27
CA ALA A 875 -39.98 49.29 -23.08
C ALA A 875 -41.19 48.37 -23.24
N GLN A 876 -41.79 48.37 -24.44
CA GLN A 876 -43.05 47.70 -24.70
C GLN A 876 -42.85 46.19 -24.63
N LEU A 877 -41.76 45.72 -25.25
CA LEU A 877 -41.41 44.31 -25.22
C LEU A 877 -40.95 43.86 -23.83
N ALA A 878 -40.21 44.70 -23.09
CA ALA A 878 -39.77 44.38 -21.74
C ALA A 878 -40.95 44.15 -20.77
N GLU A 879 -42.03 44.92 -20.89
CA GLU A 879 -43.24 44.78 -20.05
C GLU A 879 -43.97 43.45 -20.34
N VAL A 880 -44.09 43.08 -21.62
CA VAL A 880 -44.65 41.79 -22.05
C VAL A 880 -43.82 40.61 -21.53
N VAL A 881 -42.48 40.71 -21.61
CA VAL A 881 -41.56 39.68 -21.09
C VAL A 881 -41.69 39.56 -19.56
N ALA A 882 -41.83 40.66 -18.84
CA ALA A 882 -42.00 40.68 -17.39
C ALA A 882 -43.29 39.99 -16.94
N GLU A 883 -44.40 40.21 -17.64
CA GLU A 883 -45.65 39.48 -17.40
C GLU A 883 -45.48 37.97 -17.62
N LYS A 884 -44.77 37.56 -18.68
CA LYS A 884 -44.51 36.14 -18.97
C LYS A 884 -43.60 35.47 -17.94
N ILE A 885 -42.66 36.21 -17.34
CA ILE A 885 -41.86 35.72 -16.21
C ILE A 885 -42.75 35.56 -14.96
N ARG A 886 -43.65 36.52 -14.69
CA ARG A 886 -44.59 36.45 -13.55
C ARG A 886 -45.60 35.30 -13.65
N GLU A 887 -46.08 35.00 -14.86
CA GLU A 887 -47.02 33.90 -15.11
C GLU A 887 -46.41 32.51 -14.90
N ASN A 888 -45.09 32.36 -15.08
CA ASN A 888 -44.41 31.06 -15.10
C ASN A 888 -43.67 30.67 -13.80
N GLU A 889 -43.50 31.56 -12.80
CA GLU A 889 -42.67 31.29 -11.60
C GLU A 889 -43.35 31.43 -10.23
N GLU A 890 -42.88 30.58 -9.30
CA GLU A 890 -43.07 30.70 -7.84
C GLU A 890 -42.30 31.91 -7.26
N GLU A 891 -42.82 32.45 -6.15
CA GLU A 891 -42.54 33.78 -5.60
C GLU A 891 -41.06 34.06 -5.26
N GLU A 892 -40.26 33.01 -4.98
CA GLU A 892 -38.89 33.11 -4.46
C GLU A 892 -37.82 33.40 -5.55
N ARG A 893 -38.07 33.04 -6.83
CA ARG A 893 -37.12 33.28 -7.96
C ARG A 893 -37.37 34.58 -8.72
N ARG A 894 -38.51 35.24 -8.50
CA ARG A 894 -38.86 36.53 -9.10
C ARG A 894 -37.83 37.63 -8.78
N SER A 895 -37.16 37.54 -7.64
CA SER A 895 -36.23 38.57 -7.15
C SER A 895 -35.00 38.80 -8.04
N VAL A 896 -34.53 37.78 -8.78
CA VAL A 896 -33.33 37.88 -9.65
C VAL A 896 -33.59 38.79 -10.85
N TYR A 897 -34.78 38.68 -11.44
CA TYR A 897 -35.19 39.48 -12.59
C TYR A 897 -35.75 40.85 -12.19
N ASN A 898 -36.20 41.03 -10.94
CA ASN A 898 -36.66 42.32 -10.42
C ASN A 898 -35.59 43.41 -10.51
N VAL A 899 -34.30 43.07 -10.37
CA VAL A 899 -33.23 44.07 -10.50
C VAL A 899 -33.08 44.52 -11.94
N MET A 900 -33.08 43.58 -12.90
CA MET A 900 -33.02 43.89 -14.33
C MET A 900 -34.25 44.69 -14.77
N LEU A 901 -35.44 44.29 -14.31
CA LEU A 901 -36.68 45.00 -14.54
C LEU A 901 -36.67 46.41 -13.91
N SER A 902 -36.09 46.57 -12.72
CA SER A 902 -35.92 47.88 -12.09
C SER A 902 -34.96 48.78 -12.87
N ASN A 903 -33.91 48.23 -13.49
CA ASN A 903 -32.99 49.02 -14.31
C ASN A 903 -33.68 49.50 -15.60
N VAL A 904 -34.45 48.61 -16.23
CA VAL A 904 -35.31 48.93 -17.37
C VAL A 904 -36.27 50.06 -16.98
N TYR A 905 -37.07 49.92 -15.92
CA TYR A 905 -38.02 50.95 -15.47
C TYR A 905 -37.36 52.27 -15.03
N ALA A 906 -36.18 52.22 -14.40
CA ALA A 906 -35.42 53.41 -14.04
C ALA A 906 -34.99 54.21 -15.29
N ARG A 907 -34.61 53.54 -16.38
CA ARG A 907 -34.26 54.20 -17.64
C ARG A 907 -35.46 54.86 -18.34
N TYR A 908 -36.68 54.40 -18.07
CA TYR A 908 -37.92 55.02 -18.55
C TYR A 908 -38.54 56.05 -17.60
N GLY A 909 -37.91 56.32 -16.46
CA GLY A 909 -38.41 57.27 -15.46
C GLY A 909 -39.64 56.81 -14.67
N LYS A 910 -39.95 55.50 -14.71
CA LYS A 910 -41.00 54.85 -13.90
C LYS A 910 -40.48 54.56 -12.48
N TRP A 911 -40.24 55.61 -11.69
CA TRP A 911 -39.55 55.50 -10.39
C TRP A 911 -40.38 54.83 -9.29
N ASP A 912 -41.70 54.93 -9.35
CA ASP A 912 -42.60 54.32 -8.37
C ASP A 912 -42.54 52.77 -8.46
N GLU A 913 -42.48 52.24 -9.68
CA GLU A 913 -42.32 50.80 -9.94
C GLU A 913 -40.92 50.29 -9.58
N VAL A 914 -39.89 51.15 -9.69
CA VAL A 914 -38.52 50.83 -9.27
C VAL A 914 -38.42 50.70 -7.75
N GLU A 915 -39.06 51.60 -7.01
CA GLU A 915 -39.10 51.58 -5.54
C GLU A 915 -39.80 50.30 -5.05
N MET A 916 -40.98 49.98 -5.62
CA MET A 916 -41.71 48.74 -5.32
C MET A 916 -40.88 47.46 -5.60
N LEU A 917 -40.14 47.42 -6.71
CA LEU A 917 -39.32 46.26 -7.07
C LEU A 917 -38.06 46.13 -6.21
N ARG A 918 -37.50 47.24 -5.72
CA ARG A 918 -36.25 47.25 -4.94
C ARG A 918 -36.48 47.07 -3.44
N ASP A 919 -37.60 47.56 -2.90
CA ASP A 919 -37.95 47.34 -1.50
C ASP A 919 -38.19 45.85 -1.21
N GLY A 920 -38.86 45.12 -2.10
CA GLY A 920 -39.03 43.66 -1.98
C GLY A 920 -37.73 42.83 -2.11
N VAL A 921 -36.67 43.40 -2.68
CA VAL A 921 -35.34 42.76 -2.79
C VAL A 921 -34.51 42.96 -1.51
N SER A 922 -34.75 44.05 -0.76
CA SER A 922 -34.00 44.38 0.46
C SER A 922 -34.30 43.46 1.66
N GLU A 923 -35.50 42.86 1.71
CA GLU A 923 -35.87 41.89 2.77
C GLU A 923 -35.41 40.45 2.48
N SER A 924 -35.02 40.13 1.23
CA SER A 924 -34.75 38.75 0.79
C SER A 924 -33.28 38.41 0.52
N PHE A 925 -32.38 39.40 0.34
CA PHE A 925 -30.95 39.15 0.18
C PHE A 925 -30.10 40.15 0.99
N GLY A 926 -29.16 39.63 1.80
CA GLY A 926 -28.07 40.42 2.36
C GLY A 926 -27.33 41.15 1.23
N GLY A 927 -27.13 42.46 1.41
CA GLY A 927 -26.82 43.43 0.35
C GLY A 927 -25.79 42.99 -0.70
N LYS A 928 -26.03 43.41 -1.95
CA LYS A 928 -25.11 43.23 -3.07
C LYS A 928 -23.72 43.79 -2.73
N LEU A 929 -22.69 42.97 -2.91
CA LEU A 929 -21.34 43.46 -3.15
C LEU A 929 -21.30 44.06 -4.57
N PRO A 930 -20.77 45.29 -4.75
CA PRO A 930 -20.60 45.87 -6.08
C PRO A 930 -19.69 44.97 -6.91
N GLY A 931 -19.98 44.84 -8.21
CA GLY A 931 -19.12 44.12 -9.14
C GLY A 931 -17.74 44.78 -9.17
N ILE A 932 -16.73 44.06 -8.71
CA ILE A 932 -15.34 44.48 -8.82
C ILE A 932 -14.85 44.02 -10.19
N SER A 933 -14.70 44.95 -11.11
CA SER A 933 -13.88 44.77 -12.31
C SER A 933 -12.42 44.86 -11.88
N TRP A 934 -11.60 43.85 -12.20
CA TRP A 934 -10.13 43.88 -12.05
C TRP A 934 -9.43 44.47 -13.29
N VAL A 935 -10.14 45.30 -14.07
CA VAL A 935 -9.52 46.19 -15.07
C VAL A 935 -9.09 47.48 -14.38
#